data_AF-A0A955JDA5-F1
#
_entry.id   AF-A0A955JDA5-F1
#
_cell.length_a   1.000
_cell.length_b   1.000
_cell.length_c   1.000
_cell.angle_alpha   90.00
_cell.angle_beta   90.00
_cell.angle_gamma   90.00
#
_symmetry.space_group_name_H-M   'P 1'
#
loop_
_entity.id
_entity.type
_entity.pdbx_description
1 polymer ?
#
loop_
_entity_poly.entity_id
_entity_poly.type
_entity_poly.pdbx_seq_one_letter_code
_entity_poly.pdbx_strand_id
1 'polypeptide(L)'
;MHHRRNGLWPLIFGLFVLAATAVAQDAGSVALRVVADRLVVRCDLASSRRRIPVNLLVEYETAAGLQIHSRALQGLRANPGDLLSAHFPGFTIKDMPTELGDEAFYERLTKFHAPELGETALVGTIGFEVLRRFNLIFDRNEGFLHFAPPRAQGDPGERDRETTEVTIDETGGLLWIPVSLPENRLGMMNFGSGAWDTMLDREYCRRAGHPAGDLGSLKIESIDLAPYMAFRPASFNDFHRDGGVGRTGINLLHHFRVEIDRTHGLMRLREARPPRFPQADLEFFRALVTDEAEPVEAWLTRYESERLSAEAADLLLERRLASLEIDVEATGRAIQWAVDTRPADLRATRALELMDRLEQSAQVDLAIAAGKIGLESGRDDRDSNAVHKIHGRIGEHLLVRGAGKEAWRHLLSAAFGMKDDGRINLNLGLYYEREGKLTRAFARFVYAVIKEDTAPRALEGLKRVQAAMGGEDGLLIDVVERLVEGKVPGYGVGETFKPTAKNSTNRRVLAALYTGAHCEPCIAADLAFDGLLSHFPRDKVAVIEYHVPVPLAEPLISPVAAEFFRAARLGGTPAAIFNGTNIKTGGGKEEDKEALYLDYKARVLEELLKPSRHELEIEATVKDDVVSGTLRVRGPRVASARVHLHLVEKGLLFPGKNQIVIHRMVARAALIGNGDGEPHRPDAEDVQEISFSRRLSGITHELDAHLEEVEFATGSMFSMYPTRIDPRQVSLVAFVQDEASGEILQAIQLDPRYPDDELDASLLDEGGR
;
A
#
# COMPACT_ATOMS: atom_id res chain seq x y z
N MET A 1 48.63 -70.11 -27.19
CA MET A 1 48.73 -70.77 -28.51
C MET A 1 47.33 -71.17 -28.97
N HIS A 2 46.97 -70.67 -30.16
CA HIS A 2 45.85 -71.01 -31.05
C HIS A 2 44.37 -70.80 -30.64
N HIS A 3 43.92 -69.58 -30.98
CA HIS A 3 42.78 -69.22 -31.85
C HIS A 3 41.34 -69.59 -31.43
N ARG A 4 40.64 -68.59 -30.88
CA ARG A 4 39.21 -68.36 -31.10
C ARG A 4 39.02 -67.10 -31.95
N ARG A 5 38.32 -67.22 -33.09
CA ARG A 5 37.84 -66.11 -33.92
C ARG A 5 36.42 -65.75 -33.46
N ASN A 6 36.25 -64.53 -32.95
CA ASN A 6 34.95 -63.87 -32.78
C ASN A 6 34.58 -63.14 -34.07
N GLY A 7 33.37 -63.36 -34.57
CA GLY A 7 32.82 -62.64 -35.72
C GLY A 7 32.30 -61.26 -35.31
N LEU A 8 32.76 -60.22 -36.00
CA LEU A 8 32.23 -58.86 -35.94
C LEU A 8 31.00 -58.74 -36.87
N TRP A 9 29.94 -58.13 -36.36
CA TRP A 9 28.90 -57.45 -37.15
C TRP A 9 29.10 -55.94 -36.99
N PRO A 10 28.97 -55.11 -38.04
CA PRO A 10 29.15 -53.67 -37.93
C PRO A 10 27.85 -52.99 -37.45
N LEU A 11 27.96 -52.20 -36.39
CA LEU A 11 26.95 -51.24 -35.94
C LEU A 11 26.96 -50.01 -36.87
N ILE A 12 25.84 -49.78 -37.53
CA ILE A 12 25.56 -48.57 -38.31
C ILE A 12 25.30 -47.43 -37.32
N PHE A 13 26.20 -46.45 -37.26
CA PHE A 13 26.00 -45.18 -36.56
C PHE A 13 25.08 -44.29 -37.42
N GLY A 14 23.82 -44.16 -37.00
CA GLY A 14 22.89 -43.19 -37.56
C GLY A 14 23.23 -41.78 -37.08
N LEU A 15 23.71 -40.94 -37.99
CA LEU A 15 23.89 -39.50 -37.79
C LEU A 15 22.49 -38.84 -37.76
N PHE A 16 21.96 -38.55 -36.57
CA PHE A 16 20.78 -37.68 -36.46
C PHE A 16 21.21 -36.23 -36.68
N VAL A 17 21.04 -35.75 -37.91
CA VAL A 17 20.99 -34.31 -38.18
C VAL A 17 19.66 -33.81 -37.63
N LEU A 18 19.67 -33.18 -36.46
CA LEU A 18 18.59 -32.32 -36.01
C LEU A 18 18.51 -31.14 -36.97
N ALA A 19 17.67 -31.26 -37.99
CA ALA A 19 17.22 -30.10 -38.75
C ALA A 19 16.43 -29.20 -37.77
N ALA A 20 17.05 -28.10 -37.35
CA ALA A 20 16.33 -27.01 -36.72
C ALA A 20 15.25 -26.54 -37.71
N THR A 21 13.99 -26.86 -37.41
CA THR A 21 12.86 -26.28 -38.12
C THR A 21 12.87 -24.80 -37.80
N ALA A 22 13.26 -23.98 -38.78
CA ALA A 22 13.13 -22.53 -38.69
C ALA A 22 11.64 -22.23 -38.53
N VAL A 23 11.24 -21.89 -37.30
CA VAL A 23 9.93 -21.29 -37.04
C VAL A 23 9.91 -20.01 -37.87
N ALA A 24 8.99 -19.92 -38.83
CA ALA A 24 8.76 -18.68 -39.57
C ALA A 24 8.47 -17.58 -38.56
N GLN A 25 9.38 -16.61 -38.45
CA GLN A 25 9.17 -15.45 -37.59
C GLN A 25 8.21 -14.50 -38.31
N ASP A 26 7.17 -14.06 -37.60
CA ASP A 26 6.22 -13.12 -38.15
C ASP A 26 6.94 -11.77 -38.38
N ALA A 27 6.80 -11.24 -39.60
CA ALA A 27 7.27 -9.91 -39.98
C ALA A 27 6.20 -8.87 -39.67
N GLY A 28 6.60 -7.65 -39.32
CA GLY A 28 5.63 -6.59 -39.05
C GLY A 28 6.26 -5.24 -38.77
N SER A 29 5.41 -4.24 -38.60
CA SER A 29 5.82 -2.87 -38.26
C SER A 29 5.07 -2.43 -37.01
N VAL A 30 5.76 -1.76 -36.10
CA VAL A 30 5.16 -1.20 -34.88
C VAL A 30 5.37 0.30 -34.85
N ALA A 31 4.35 1.03 -34.40
CA ALA A 31 4.46 2.45 -34.15
C ALA A 31 5.49 2.70 -33.03
N LEU A 32 6.46 3.54 -33.33
CA LEU A 32 7.58 3.89 -32.47
C LEU A 32 7.40 5.33 -31.99
N ARG A 33 7.37 5.53 -30.68
CA ARG A 33 7.22 6.85 -30.05
C ARG A 33 8.46 7.21 -29.27
N VAL A 34 8.75 8.51 -29.15
CA VAL A 34 9.71 9.01 -28.17
C VAL A 34 8.93 9.59 -27.00
N VAL A 35 9.14 9.04 -25.80
CA VAL A 35 8.56 9.54 -24.55
C VAL A 35 9.71 9.74 -23.58
N ALA A 36 9.89 10.96 -23.07
CA ALA A 36 10.96 11.30 -22.13
C ALA A 36 12.36 10.82 -22.59
N ASP A 37 12.72 11.13 -23.84
CA ASP A 37 14.02 10.74 -24.43
C ASP A 37 14.26 9.21 -24.47
N ARG A 38 13.19 8.40 -24.56
CA ARG A 38 13.22 6.94 -24.72
C ARG A 38 12.35 6.47 -25.88
N LEU A 39 12.78 5.40 -26.57
CA LEU A 39 11.95 4.72 -27.58
C LEU A 39 10.93 3.80 -26.93
N VAL A 40 9.66 3.99 -27.26
CA VAL A 40 8.53 3.25 -26.67
C VAL A 40 7.67 2.63 -27.76
N VAL A 41 7.32 1.36 -27.57
CA VAL A 41 6.34 0.63 -28.35
C VAL A 41 5.20 0.13 -27.47
N ARG A 42 4.00 0.00 -28.04
CA ARG A 42 2.81 -0.54 -27.35
C ARG A 42 2.49 -1.93 -27.86
N CYS A 43 2.21 -2.86 -26.95
CA CYS A 43 1.81 -4.23 -27.26
C CYS A 43 0.96 -4.83 -26.14
N ASP A 44 0.48 -6.04 -26.36
CA ASP A 44 0.00 -6.88 -25.26
C ASP A 44 1.05 -7.94 -24.92
N LEU A 45 1.47 -7.99 -23.66
CA LEU A 45 2.27 -9.10 -23.17
C LEU A 45 1.35 -10.26 -22.79
N ALA A 46 1.76 -11.47 -23.11
CA ALA A 46 1.03 -12.69 -22.80
C ALA A 46 1.94 -13.76 -22.19
N SER A 47 1.42 -14.39 -21.14
CA SER A 47 1.86 -15.70 -20.64
C SER A 47 0.92 -16.79 -21.14
N SER A 48 1.16 -18.05 -20.76
CA SER A 48 0.22 -19.15 -20.99
C SER A 48 -1.12 -18.98 -20.26
N ARG A 49 -1.22 -18.04 -19.30
CA ARG A 49 -2.38 -17.90 -18.40
C ARG A 49 -3.14 -16.60 -18.59
N ARG A 50 -2.47 -15.50 -18.96
CA ARG A 50 -3.06 -14.16 -18.99
C ARG A 50 -2.35 -13.27 -20.01
N ARG A 51 -3.07 -12.24 -20.44
CA ARG A 51 -2.61 -11.20 -21.36
C ARG A 51 -2.95 -9.83 -20.79
N ILE A 52 -2.05 -8.86 -20.91
CA ILE A 52 -2.22 -7.49 -20.44
C ILE A 52 -1.66 -6.48 -21.46
N PRO A 53 -2.31 -5.32 -21.66
CA PRO A 53 -1.78 -4.24 -22.49
C PRO A 53 -0.67 -3.49 -21.75
N VAL A 54 0.44 -3.20 -22.45
CA VAL A 54 1.62 -2.56 -21.87
C VAL A 54 2.33 -1.66 -22.87
N ASN A 55 3.17 -0.76 -22.37
CA ASN A 55 4.25 -0.14 -23.13
C ASN A 55 5.59 -0.83 -22.77
N LEU A 56 6.50 -0.89 -23.73
CA LEU A 56 7.87 -1.41 -23.58
C LEU A 56 8.88 -0.45 -24.20
N LEU A 57 10.06 -0.35 -23.58
CA LEU A 57 11.21 0.29 -24.18
C LEU A 57 11.83 -0.58 -25.26
N VAL A 58 12.51 0.04 -26.22
CA VAL A 58 13.33 -0.64 -27.22
C VAL A 58 14.78 -0.24 -27.02
N GLU A 59 15.61 -1.17 -26.53
CA GLU A 59 17.02 -0.90 -26.20
C GLU A 59 17.92 -1.97 -26.80
N TYR A 60 18.47 -1.68 -27.98
CA TYR A 60 19.36 -2.57 -28.71
C TYR A 60 20.68 -2.86 -27.96
N GLU A 61 21.15 -1.92 -27.16
CA GLU A 61 22.38 -2.03 -26.36
C GLU A 61 22.24 -2.90 -25.10
N THR A 62 21.00 -3.24 -24.72
CA THR A 62 20.72 -3.99 -23.49
C THR A 62 20.77 -5.48 -23.82
N ALA A 63 21.76 -6.21 -23.27
CA ALA A 63 22.03 -7.63 -23.56
C ALA A 63 20.96 -8.64 -23.06
N ALA A 64 19.78 -8.15 -22.70
CA ALA A 64 18.66 -8.93 -22.17
C ALA A 64 17.66 -9.34 -23.26
N GLY A 65 16.75 -10.25 -22.91
CA GLY A 65 15.58 -10.57 -23.74
C GLY A 65 14.44 -9.58 -23.51
N LEU A 66 13.69 -9.80 -22.43
CA LEU A 66 12.68 -8.89 -21.92
C LEU A 66 12.96 -8.62 -20.43
N GLN A 67 13.42 -7.42 -20.12
CA GLN A 67 13.43 -6.96 -18.73
C GLN A 67 12.03 -6.49 -18.36
N ILE A 68 11.51 -6.91 -17.21
CA ILE A 68 10.12 -6.67 -16.84
C ILE A 68 9.95 -6.38 -15.35
N HIS A 69 8.97 -5.54 -15.02
CA HIS A 69 8.57 -5.24 -13.66
C HIS A 69 7.86 -6.43 -12.99
N SER A 70 8.21 -6.73 -11.74
CA SER A 70 7.57 -7.73 -10.89
C SER A 70 6.03 -7.69 -10.87
N ARG A 71 5.40 -6.51 -10.80
CA ARG A 71 3.92 -6.37 -10.81
C ARG A 71 3.29 -6.81 -12.13
N ALA A 72 3.97 -6.58 -13.25
CA ALA A 72 3.49 -7.05 -14.55
C ALA A 72 3.57 -8.59 -14.64
N LEU A 73 4.64 -9.20 -14.12
CA LEU A 73 4.76 -10.66 -13.99
C LEU A 73 3.63 -11.24 -13.12
N GLN A 74 3.35 -10.64 -11.97
CA GLN A 74 2.22 -11.02 -11.11
C GLN A 74 0.88 -10.90 -11.87
N GLY A 75 0.68 -9.80 -12.58
CA GLY A 75 -0.48 -9.57 -13.45
C GLY A 75 -0.64 -10.65 -14.51
N LEU A 76 0.47 -11.13 -15.06
CA LEU A 76 0.56 -12.21 -16.05
C LEU A 76 0.51 -13.62 -15.43
N ARG A 77 0.58 -13.75 -14.11
CA ARG A 77 0.73 -15.03 -13.37
C ARG A 77 1.94 -15.84 -13.85
N ALA A 78 3.04 -15.14 -14.14
CA ALA A 78 4.33 -15.66 -14.57
C ALA A 78 5.41 -15.37 -13.51
N ASN A 79 6.53 -16.08 -13.59
CA ASN A 79 7.71 -15.91 -12.76
C ASN A 79 8.89 -15.38 -13.59
N PRO A 80 9.91 -14.75 -12.97
CA PRO A 80 11.17 -14.45 -13.66
C PRO A 80 11.77 -15.71 -14.29
N GLY A 81 12.25 -15.59 -15.53
CA GLY A 81 12.77 -16.71 -16.32
C GLY A 81 11.73 -17.41 -17.19
N ASP A 82 10.42 -17.19 -16.95
CA ASP A 82 9.38 -17.70 -17.85
C ASP A 82 9.48 -17.03 -19.24
N LEU A 83 9.06 -17.75 -20.27
CA LEU A 83 8.97 -17.23 -21.63
C LEU A 83 7.65 -16.50 -21.84
N LEU A 84 7.72 -15.25 -22.29
CA LEU A 84 6.55 -14.45 -22.65
C LEU A 84 6.48 -14.18 -24.14
N SER A 85 5.31 -13.75 -24.61
CA SER A 85 5.09 -13.28 -25.98
C SER A 85 4.59 -11.83 -25.98
N ALA A 86 5.04 -11.03 -26.94
CA ALA A 86 4.54 -9.68 -27.21
C ALA A 86 3.69 -9.71 -28.48
N HIS A 87 2.42 -9.37 -28.34
CA HIS A 87 1.47 -9.28 -29.44
C HIS A 87 1.35 -7.83 -29.91
N PHE A 88 1.78 -7.58 -31.12
CA PHE A 88 1.65 -6.30 -31.81
C PHE A 88 0.50 -6.39 -32.82
N PRO A 89 0.02 -5.24 -33.35
CA PRO A 89 -0.88 -5.26 -34.50
C PRO A 89 -0.24 -5.98 -35.69
N GLY A 90 -0.78 -7.14 -36.08
CA GLY A 90 -0.37 -7.89 -37.27
C GLY A 90 0.73 -8.95 -37.07
N PHE A 91 1.45 -8.97 -35.95
CA PHE A 91 2.51 -9.97 -35.70
C PHE A 91 2.74 -10.24 -34.20
N THR A 92 3.38 -11.36 -33.88
CA THR A 92 3.72 -11.72 -32.49
C THR A 92 5.20 -12.10 -32.36
N ILE A 93 5.87 -11.50 -31.38
CA ILE A 93 7.20 -11.95 -30.95
C ILE A 93 7.00 -12.99 -29.84
N LYS A 94 7.42 -14.23 -30.08
CA LYS A 94 7.29 -15.35 -29.15
C LYS A 94 8.59 -15.62 -28.41
N ASP A 95 8.48 -16.37 -27.33
CA ASP A 95 9.61 -16.95 -26.60
C ASP A 95 10.65 -15.90 -26.18
N MET A 96 10.18 -14.81 -25.58
CA MET A 96 11.03 -13.78 -25.00
C MET A 96 11.40 -14.20 -23.57
N PRO A 97 12.69 -14.47 -23.29
CA PRO A 97 13.14 -14.81 -21.94
C PRO A 97 13.04 -13.58 -21.05
N THR A 98 12.50 -13.77 -19.83
CA THR A 98 12.26 -12.68 -18.88
C THR A 98 13.30 -12.61 -17.78
N GLU A 99 13.64 -11.39 -17.40
CA GLU A 99 14.39 -11.09 -16.18
C GLU A 99 13.84 -9.79 -15.54
N LEU A 100 14.19 -9.52 -14.29
CA LEU A 100 13.77 -8.28 -13.64
C LEU A 100 14.57 -7.09 -14.18
N GLY A 101 13.87 -6.00 -14.50
CA GLY A 101 14.47 -4.75 -14.93
C GLY A 101 14.59 -3.70 -13.83
N ASP A 102 14.90 -2.46 -14.22
CA ASP A 102 14.89 -1.31 -13.33
C ASP A 102 13.44 -0.85 -13.04
N GLU A 103 12.83 -1.46 -12.02
CA GLU A 103 11.44 -1.20 -11.65
C GLU A 103 11.20 0.26 -11.28
N ALA A 104 12.14 0.88 -10.56
CA ALA A 104 12.03 2.27 -10.14
C ALA A 104 12.04 3.22 -11.35
N PHE A 105 12.82 2.91 -12.38
CA PHE A 105 12.80 3.65 -13.63
C PHE A 105 11.46 3.54 -14.35
N TYR A 106 10.91 2.32 -14.48
CA TYR A 106 9.61 2.09 -15.14
C TYR A 106 8.45 2.78 -14.41
N GLU A 107 8.42 2.69 -13.07
CA GLU A 107 7.41 3.35 -12.24
C GLU A 107 7.48 4.87 -12.39
N ARG A 108 8.69 5.44 -12.35
CA ARG A 108 8.90 6.88 -12.53
C ARG A 108 8.42 7.36 -13.89
N LEU A 109 8.86 6.73 -14.98
CA LEU A 109 8.47 7.14 -16.33
C LEU A 109 6.95 7.01 -16.53
N THR A 110 6.36 5.91 -16.03
CA THR A 110 4.90 5.73 -16.05
C THR A 110 4.17 6.85 -15.31
N LYS A 111 4.62 7.19 -14.08
CA LYS A 111 4.01 8.23 -13.26
C LYS A 111 4.03 9.60 -13.96
N PHE A 112 5.17 9.98 -14.52
CA PHE A 112 5.37 11.32 -15.09
C PHE A 112 4.84 11.47 -16.52
N HIS A 113 4.68 10.37 -17.28
CA HIS A 113 4.31 10.42 -18.70
C HIS A 113 3.11 9.55 -19.07
N ALA A 114 2.19 9.32 -18.13
CA ALA A 114 1.00 8.50 -18.36
C ALA A 114 0.17 8.92 -19.59
N PRO A 115 -0.11 10.22 -19.85
CA PRO A 115 -0.83 10.65 -21.05
C PRO A 115 -0.10 10.30 -22.35
N GLU A 116 1.21 10.55 -22.41
CA GLU A 116 2.05 10.23 -23.58
C GLU A 116 2.15 8.73 -23.80
N LEU A 117 2.06 7.93 -22.74
CA LEU A 117 1.98 6.48 -22.79
C LEU A 117 0.58 5.94 -23.13
N GLY A 118 -0.45 6.81 -23.14
CA GLY A 118 -1.85 6.44 -23.42
C GLY A 118 -2.53 5.74 -22.25
N GLU A 119 -2.26 6.18 -21.02
CA GLU A 119 -2.79 5.63 -19.77
C GLU A 119 -2.51 4.12 -19.58
N THR A 120 -1.47 3.63 -20.25
CA THR A 120 -1.01 2.24 -20.20
C THR A 120 0.41 2.24 -19.62
N ALA A 121 0.65 1.44 -18.59
CA ALA A 121 1.94 1.43 -17.90
C ALA A 121 3.10 1.02 -18.82
N LEU A 122 4.26 1.66 -18.64
CA LEU A 122 5.54 1.14 -19.10
C LEU A 122 5.99 0.08 -18.11
N VAL A 123 6.22 -1.15 -18.56
CA VAL A 123 6.50 -2.27 -17.64
C VAL A 123 7.81 -2.99 -17.90
N GLY A 124 8.56 -2.61 -18.92
CA GLY A 124 9.75 -3.34 -19.31
C GLY A 124 10.46 -2.83 -20.56
N THR A 125 11.49 -3.56 -20.95
CA THR A 125 12.41 -3.25 -22.04
C THR A 125 12.66 -4.49 -22.90
N ILE A 126 12.49 -4.36 -24.23
CA ILE A 126 12.92 -5.38 -25.20
C ILE A 126 14.38 -5.10 -25.56
N GLY A 127 15.24 -6.08 -25.28
CA GLY A 127 16.68 -6.00 -25.47
C GLY A 127 17.22 -6.80 -26.66
N PHE A 128 18.55 -6.78 -26.79
CA PHE A 128 19.33 -7.40 -27.86
C PHE A 128 18.96 -8.86 -28.13
N GLU A 129 18.76 -9.70 -27.11
CA GLU A 129 18.51 -11.14 -27.29
C GLU A 129 17.21 -11.45 -28.06
N VAL A 130 16.26 -10.51 -28.01
CA VAL A 130 15.03 -10.57 -28.80
C VAL A 130 15.22 -9.82 -30.12
N LEU A 131 15.75 -8.60 -30.09
CA LEU A 131 15.88 -7.73 -31.27
C LEU A 131 16.78 -8.34 -32.35
N ARG A 132 17.86 -9.02 -31.95
CA ARG A 132 18.81 -9.68 -32.85
C ARG A 132 18.18 -10.74 -33.74
N ARG A 133 17.01 -11.27 -33.37
CA ARG A 133 16.30 -12.30 -34.15
C ARG A 133 15.83 -11.79 -35.51
N PHE A 134 15.75 -10.47 -35.70
CA PHE A 134 15.18 -9.82 -36.87
C PHE A 134 16.23 -8.98 -37.61
N ASN A 135 15.97 -8.73 -38.90
CA ASN A 135 16.51 -7.56 -39.60
C ASN A 135 15.63 -6.37 -39.22
N LEU A 136 16.24 -5.36 -38.59
CA LEU A 136 15.53 -4.23 -38.01
C LEU A 136 15.73 -2.97 -38.82
N ILE A 137 14.65 -2.24 -39.02
CA ILE A 137 14.68 -0.93 -39.66
C ILE A 137 14.08 0.09 -38.70
N PHE A 138 14.92 0.95 -38.16
CA PHE A 138 14.51 2.11 -37.39
C PHE A 138 14.18 3.24 -38.37
N ASP A 139 12.89 3.42 -38.64
CA ASP A 139 12.36 4.52 -39.45
C ASP A 139 11.60 5.50 -38.56
N ARG A 140 12.34 6.08 -37.61
CA ARG A 140 11.78 6.97 -36.58
C ARG A 140 11.12 8.22 -37.17
N ASN A 141 11.52 8.62 -38.38
CA ASN A 141 10.95 9.77 -39.07
C ASN A 141 9.55 9.51 -39.61
N GLU A 142 9.31 8.29 -40.09
CA GLU A 142 7.97 7.80 -40.41
C GLU A 142 7.23 7.28 -39.16
N GLY A 143 7.91 7.18 -38.01
CA GLY A 143 7.33 6.79 -36.73
C GLY A 143 7.20 5.27 -36.56
N PHE A 144 8.05 4.47 -37.22
CA PHE A 144 7.96 3.02 -37.21
C PHE A 144 9.28 2.33 -36.86
N LEU A 145 9.14 1.15 -36.24
CA LEU A 145 10.17 0.12 -36.17
C LEU A 145 9.68 -1.09 -36.97
N HIS A 146 10.45 -1.49 -37.98
CA HIS A 146 10.11 -2.64 -38.80
C HIS A 146 10.91 -3.87 -38.37
N PHE A 147 10.21 -4.98 -38.20
CA PHE A 147 10.73 -6.31 -37.93
C PHE A 147 10.61 -7.13 -39.21
N ALA A 148 11.73 -7.42 -39.85
CA ALA A 148 11.80 -8.35 -40.97
C ALA A 148 12.54 -9.62 -40.56
N PRO A 149 12.22 -10.79 -41.15
CA PRO A 149 13.03 -11.98 -40.98
C PRO A 149 14.48 -11.72 -41.44
N PRO A 150 15.48 -12.44 -40.87
CA PRO A 150 16.83 -12.39 -41.39
C PRO A 150 16.87 -12.68 -42.89
N ARG A 151 17.67 -11.93 -43.64
CA ARG A 151 17.79 -12.12 -45.09
C ARG A 151 18.43 -13.45 -45.43
N ALA A 152 18.18 -13.94 -46.64
CA ALA A 152 18.93 -15.08 -47.15
C ALA A 152 20.39 -14.66 -47.42
N GLN A 153 21.35 -15.56 -47.18
CA GLN A 153 22.80 -15.30 -47.30
C GLN A 153 23.27 -14.85 -48.71
N GLY A 154 22.40 -14.94 -49.72
CA GLY A 154 22.65 -14.50 -51.10
C GLY A 154 21.82 -13.30 -51.55
N ASP A 155 21.02 -12.70 -50.67
CA ASP A 155 20.21 -11.51 -50.94
C ASP A 155 20.73 -10.34 -50.10
N PRO A 156 21.71 -9.57 -50.62
CA PRO A 156 22.23 -8.41 -49.89
C PRO A 156 21.20 -7.28 -49.80
N GLY A 157 20.04 -7.39 -50.46
CA GLY A 157 19.05 -6.34 -50.67
C GLY A 157 19.47 -5.27 -51.66
N GLU A 158 18.55 -4.33 -51.90
CA GLU A 158 18.78 -3.23 -52.85
C GLU A 158 19.81 -2.22 -52.31
N ARG A 159 20.83 -1.94 -53.11
CA ARG A 159 21.78 -0.86 -52.87
C ARG A 159 21.26 0.43 -53.49
N ASP A 160 20.92 1.38 -52.63
CA ASP A 160 20.61 2.76 -53.01
C ASP A 160 21.89 3.62 -52.96
N ARG A 161 22.09 4.48 -53.96
CA ARG A 161 23.25 5.41 -54.02
C ARG A 161 23.22 6.45 -52.92
N GLU A 162 22.05 6.71 -52.33
CA GLU A 162 21.85 7.65 -51.22
C GLU A 162 22.05 7.00 -49.85
N THR A 163 22.40 5.70 -49.81
CA THR A 163 22.61 4.93 -48.58
C THR A 163 24.09 4.65 -48.36
N THR A 164 24.58 4.95 -47.16
CA THR A 164 25.92 4.57 -46.71
C THR A 164 25.86 3.19 -46.06
N GLU A 165 26.59 2.23 -46.62
CA GLU A 165 26.77 0.89 -46.04
C GLU A 165 28.01 0.87 -45.13
N VAL A 166 27.85 0.31 -43.94
CA VAL A 166 28.89 0.22 -42.91
C VAL A 166 29.00 -1.22 -42.48
N THR A 167 30.22 -1.76 -42.46
CA THR A 167 30.47 -3.08 -41.89
C THR A 167 30.38 -2.99 -40.36
N ILE A 168 29.55 -3.82 -39.75
CA ILE A 168 29.33 -3.85 -38.30
C ILE A 168 29.99 -5.09 -37.67
N ASP A 169 30.49 -4.94 -36.46
CA ASP A 169 31.06 -6.04 -35.65
C ASP A 169 30.06 -6.39 -34.55
N GLU A 170 29.81 -7.68 -34.35
CA GLU A 170 29.02 -8.16 -33.22
C GLU A 170 29.93 -8.93 -32.26
N THR A 171 30.35 -8.23 -31.20
CA THR A 171 31.26 -8.76 -30.20
C THR A 171 30.70 -8.46 -28.81
N GLY A 172 30.67 -9.48 -27.95
CA GLY A 172 30.22 -9.34 -26.56
C GLY A 172 28.71 -9.15 -26.38
N GLY A 173 27.89 -9.54 -27.37
CA GLY A 173 26.45 -9.33 -27.34
C GLY A 173 26.03 -7.88 -27.63
N LEU A 174 26.91 -7.11 -28.27
CA LEU A 174 26.70 -5.72 -28.63
C LEU A 174 27.02 -5.53 -30.12
N LEU A 175 26.38 -4.54 -30.73
CA LEU A 175 26.62 -4.17 -32.12
C LEU A 175 27.54 -2.96 -32.18
N TRP A 176 28.66 -3.10 -32.86
CA TRP A 176 29.71 -2.10 -32.94
C TRP A 176 29.84 -1.55 -34.36
N ILE A 177 30.00 -0.23 -34.41
CA ILE A 177 30.10 0.58 -35.62
C ILE A 177 31.51 1.17 -35.66
N PRO A 178 32.30 0.88 -36.70
CA PRO A 178 33.57 1.55 -36.91
C PRO A 178 33.37 3.05 -37.11
N VAL A 179 34.20 3.85 -36.42
CA VAL A 179 34.19 5.31 -36.54
C VAL A 179 35.59 5.86 -36.75
N SER A 180 35.67 6.95 -37.51
CA SER A 180 36.87 7.78 -37.59
C SER A 180 36.68 9.03 -36.75
N LEU A 181 37.52 9.18 -35.74
CA LEU A 181 37.64 10.35 -34.87
C LEU A 181 38.53 11.42 -35.52
N PRO A 182 38.68 12.62 -34.91
CA PRO A 182 39.65 13.61 -35.37
C PRO A 182 41.05 13.01 -35.55
N GLU A 183 41.84 13.61 -36.44
CA GLU A 183 43.19 13.12 -36.80
C GLU A 183 43.22 11.70 -37.43
N ASN A 184 42.08 11.24 -37.98
CA ASN A 184 41.90 9.91 -38.57
C ASN A 184 42.16 8.75 -37.62
N ARG A 185 41.98 8.97 -36.31
CA ARG A 185 42.07 7.89 -35.32
C ARG A 185 40.85 6.98 -35.45
N LEU A 186 41.09 5.68 -35.60
CA LEU A 186 40.04 4.68 -35.64
C LEU A 186 39.54 4.35 -34.22
N GLY A 187 38.25 4.06 -34.11
CA GLY A 187 37.61 3.56 -32.90
C GLY A 187 36.28 2.86 -33.22
N MET A 188 35.60 2.40 -32.18
CA MET A 188 34.32 1.69 -32.31
C MET A 188 33.26 2.33 -31.42
N MET A 189 32.05 2.49 -31.95
CA MET A 189 30.89 2.93 -31.17
C MET A 189 29.85 1.82 -31.09
N ASN A 190 29.28 1.61 -29.92
CA ASN A 190 28.14 0.71 -29.73
C ASN A 190 26.88 1.35 -30.35
N PHE A 191 26.06 0.58 -31.08
CA PHE A 191 24.75 1.03 -31.52
C PHE A 191 23.77 1.06 -30.35
N GLY A 192 23.42 2.26 -29.91
CA GLY A 192 22.44 2.50 -28.86
C GLY A 192 21.15 3.13 -29.38
N SER A 193 20.07 2.83 -28.65
CA SER A 193 18.70 3.25 -28.92
C SER A 193 17.90 3.56 -27.64
N GLY A 194 18.48 3.30 -26.46
CA GLY A 194 17.85 3.51 -25.16
C GLY A 194 18.02 4.90 -24.57
N ALA A 195 18.81 5.78 -25.19
CA ALA A 195 18.96 7.17 -24.73
C ALA A 195 18.98 8.14 -25.92
N TRP A 196 18.53 9.38 -25.70
CA TRP A 196 18.50 10.38 -26.77
C TRP A 196 19.88 10.73 -27.31
N ASP A 197 20.84 10.96 -26.42
CA ASP A 197 22.14 11.49 -26.77
C ASP A 197 23.08 10.40 -27.30
N THR A 198 23.73 10.69 -28.42
CA THR A 198 24.97 10.01 -28.79
C THR A 198 26.06 10.40 -27.79
N MET A 199 26.59 9.40 -27.10
CA MET A 199 27.51 9.52 -26.00
C MET A 199 28.94 9.19 -26.42
N LEU A 200 29.90 9.90 -25.86
CA LEU A 200 31.32 9.58 -25.94
C LEU A 200 31.88 9.33 -24.55
N ASP A 201 32.88 8.45 -24.46
CA ASP A 201 33.62 8.20 -23.23
C ASP A 201 34.19 9.51 -22.69
N ARG A 202 33.78 9.88 -21.47
CA ARG A 202 34.24 11.07 -20.77
C ARG A 202 35.77 11.12 -20.66
N GLU A 203 36.41 9.99 -20.39
CA GLU A 203 37.86 9.96 -20.23
C GLU A 203 38.58 10.12 -21.58
N TYR A 204 38.04 9.55 -22.65
CA TYR A 204 38.47 9.87 -24.00
C TYR A 204 38.37 11.38 -24.30
N CYS A 205 37.20 11.98 -24.07
CA CYS A 205 36.96 13.42 -24.31
C CYS A 205 37.96 14.31 -23.56
N ARG A 206 38.22 13.99 -22.28
CA ARG A 206 39.18 14.70 -21.43
C ARG A 206 40.60 14.63 -21.99
N ARG A 207 41.06 13.43 -22.39
CA ARG A 207 42.40 13.25 -22.98
C ARG A 207 42.56 13.94 -24.33
N ALA A 208 41.48 14.03 -25.10
CA ALA A 208 41.47 14.74 -26.38
C ALA A 208 41.43 16.27 -26.22
N GLY A 209 41.32 16.81 -25.00
CA GLY A 209 41.23 18.26 -24.76
C GLY A 209 39.84 18.86 -25.01
N HIS A 210 38.81 18.01 -25.17
CA HIS A 210 37.43 18.40 -25.47
C HIS A 210 36.49 17.79 -24.43
N PRO A 211 36.57 18.19 -23.14
CA PRO A 211 35.83 17.54 -22.06
C PRO A 211 34.31 17.59 -22.24
N ALA A 212 33.78 18.59 -22.94
CA ALA A 212 32.37 18.74 -23.24
C ALA A 212 31.88 17.86 -24.41
N GLY A 213 32.75 17.04 -25.01
CA GLY A 213 32.44 16.22 -26.18
C GLY A 213 32.47 16.98 -27.50
N ASP A 214 32.94 18.23 -27.54
CA ASP A 214 33.07 19.06 -28.74
C ASP A 214 34.31 18.73 -29.58
N LEU A 215 34.48 17.45 -29.90
CA LEU A 215 35.60 16.92 -30.69
C LEU A 215 35.65 17.43 -32.15
N GLY A 216 34.58 18.03 -32.64
CA GLY A 216 34.41 18.30 -34.06
C GLY A 216 34.05 17.01 -34.81
N SER A 217 34.76 16.71 -35.90
CA SER A 217 34.41 15.65 -36.85
C SER A 217 34.42 14.25 -36.23
N LEU A 218 33.32 13.51 -36.38
CA LEU A 218 33.21 12.09 -36.02
C LEU A 218 32.46 11.38 -37.13
N LYS A 219 33.14 10.47 -37.83
CA LYS A 219 32.63 9.90 -39.08
C LYS A 219 32.27 8.43 -38.95
N ILE A 220 31.14 8.06 -39.54
CA ILE A 220 30.79 6.69 -39.90
C ILE A 220 30.93 6.62 -41.42
N GLU A 221 31.97 5.94 -41.91
CA GLU A 221 32.34 5.92 -43.33
C GLU A 221 32.42 7.35 -43.91
N SER A 222 31.55 7.71 -44.85
CA SER A 222 31.48 9.02 -45.49
C SER A 222 30.67 10.06 -44.71
N ILE A 223 29.87 9.64 -43.72
CA ILE A 223 28.94 10.50 -42.97
C ILE A 223 29.66 11.10 -41.77
N ASP A 224 29.76 12.43 -41.70
CA ASP A 224 30.18 13.14 -40.49
C ASP A 224 28.97 13.46 -39.61
N LEU A 225 28.98 12.98 -38.36
CA LEU A 225 27.89 13.18 -37.41
C LEU A 225 27.93 14.55 -36.72
N ALA A 226 29.07 15.24 -36.74
CA ALA A 226 29.25 16.50 -36.01
C ALA A 226 28.26 17.62 -36.39
N PRO A 227 27.85 17.79 -37.66
CA PRO A 227 26.83 18.79 -38.02
C PRO A 227 25.41 18.46 -37.53
N TYR A 228 25.16 17.20 -37.16
CA TYR A 228 23.82 16.70 -36.82
C TYR A 228 23.55 16.75 -35.31
N MET A 229 24.56 16.52 -34.48
CA MET A 229 24.36 16.30 -33.05
C MET A 229 25.53 16.78 -32.19
N ALA A 230 25.22 17.19 -30.96
CA ALA A 230 26.22 17.35 -29.91
C ALA A 230 26.50 15.98 -29.27
N PHE A 231 27.76 15.69 -28.97
CA PHE A 231 28.15 14.44 -28.33
C PHE A 231 28.21 14.61 -26.81
N ARG A 232 27.48 13.75 -26.10
CA ARG A 232 27.39 13.83 -24.64
C ARG A 232 28.58 13.13 -23.98
N PRO A 233 29.39 13.82 -23.15
CA PRO A 233 30.46 13.17 -22.40
C PRO A 233 29.89 12.40 -21.20
N ALA A 234 30.00 11.09 -21.20
CA ALA A 234 29.55 10.26 -20.08
C ALA A 234 30.40 8.99 -19.92
N SER A 235 30.24 8.32 -18.77
CA SER A 235 30.99 7.10 -18.48
C SER A 235 30.58 5.99 -19.44
N PHE A 236 31.57 5.37 -20.07
CA PHE A 236 31.36 4.28 -21.02
C PHE A 236 32.24 3.09 -20.64
N ASN A 237 31.59 1.96 -20.36
CA ASN A 237 32.26 0.77 -19.83
C ASN A 237 32.29 -0.41 -20.81
N ASP A 238 31.64 -0.30 -21.97
CA ASP A 238 31.63 -1.39 -22.95
C ASP A 238 33.01 -1.51 -23.60
N PHE A 239 33.49 -2.74 -23.73
CA PHE A 239 34.82 -3.01 -24.26
C PHE A 239 34.76 -3.56 -25.69
N HIS A 240 35.60 -3.00 -26.56
CA HIS A 240 35.92 -3.56 -27.87
C HIS A 240 37.43 -3.61 -28.05
N ARG A 241 37.93 -4.68 -28.67
CA ARG A 241 39.39 -4.88 -28.89
C ARG A 241 40.04 -3.74 -29.70
N ASP A 242 39.28 -3.14 -30.61
CA ASP A 242 39.72 -2.06 -31.49
C ASP A 242 39.47 -0.65 -30.89
N GLY A 243 39.13 -0.58 -29.61
CA GLY A 243 38.97 0.66 -28.85
C GLY A 243 37.55 1.23 -28.92
N GLY A 244 36.72 0.87 -27.94
CA GLY A 244 35.40 1.44 -27.75
C GLY A 244 35.49 2.91 -27.30
N VAL A 245 34.76 3.82 -27.97
CA VAL A 245 34.82 5.27 -27.71
C VAL A 245 33.48 5.90 -27.35
N GLY A 246 32.38 5.15 -27.44
CA GLY A 246 31.06 5.67 -27.10
C GLY A 246 29.91 4.81 -27.60
N ARG A 247 28.71 5.39 -27.56
CA ARG A 247 27.45 4.76 -27.96
C ARG A 247 26.57 5.75 -28.74
N THR A 248 25.94 5.31 -29.81
CA THR A 248 24.96 6.14 -30.55
C THR A 248 23.67 6.32 -29.74
N GLY A 249 22.94 7.40 -29.99
CA GLY A 249 21.65 7.67 -29.36
C GLY A 249 20.49 7.81 -30.36
N ILE A 250 19.29 8.06 -29.84
CA ILE A 250 18.08 8.30 -30.65
C ILE A 250 18.24 9.56 -31.53
N ASN A 251 19.14 10.47 -31.20
CA ASN A 251 19.50 11.60 -32.06
C ASN A 251 20.14 11.15 -33.40
N LEU A 252 20.84 10.01 -33.47
CA LEU A 252 21.22 9.39 -34.74
C LEU A 252 19.98 8.96 -35.52
N LEU A 253 19.06 8.24 -34.85
CA LEU A 253 17.79 7.79 -35.45
C LEU A 253 16.86 8.96 -35.81
N HIS A 254 17.08 10.15 -35.26
CA HIS A 254 16.37 11.37 -35.64
C HIS A 254 16.73 11.80 -37.06
N HIS A 255 18.01 11.72 -37.40
CA HIS A 255 18.56 12.24 -38.65
C HIS A 255 18.69 11.17 -39.73
N PHE A 256 18.79 9.90 -39.34
CA PHE A 256 19.02 8.79 -40.25
C PHE A 256 17.96 7.71 -40.09
N ARG A 257 17.51 7.17 -41.22
CA ARG A 257 16.88 5.84 -41.26
C ARG A 257 17.99 4.81 -41.16
N VAL A 258 17.90 3.92 -40.18
CA VAL A 258 18.94 2.90 -39.92
C VAL A 258 18.37 1.51 -40.13
N GLU A 259 18.99 0.74 -41.02
CA GLU A 259 18.69 -0.67 -41.24
C GLU A 259 19.87 -1.54 -40.78
N ILE A 260 19.57 -2.60 -40.03
CA ILE A 260 20.56 -3.51 -39.44
C ILE A 260 20.40 -4.91 -40.04
N ASP A 261 21.28 -5.24 -40.99
CA ASP A 261 21.35 -6.54 -41.64
C ASP A 261 22.46 -7.38 -41.02
N ARG A 262 22.12 -8.09 -39.93
CA ARG A 262 23.05 -8.97 -39.22
C ARG A 262 23.53 -10.16 -40.05
N THR A 263 22.75 -10.59 -41.05
CA THR A 263 23.13 -11.77 -41.85
C THR A 263 24.36 -11.48 -42.68
N HIS A 264 24.48 -10.24 -43.17
CA HIS A 264 25.61 -9.79 -43.97
C HIS A 264 26.63 -8.96 -43.17
N GLY A 265 26.38 -8.72 -41.88
CA GLY A 265 27.23 -7.86 -41.05
C GLY A 265 27.24 -6.41 -41.54
N LEU A 266 26.08 -5.91 -42.00
CA LEU A 266 25.96 -4.56 -42.57
C LEU A 266 24.93 -3.73 -41.81
N MET A 267 25.27 -2.45 -41.61
CA MET A 267 24.32 -1.42 -41.24
C MET A 267 24.21 -0.41 -42.37
N ARG A 268 23.00 0.01 -42.69
CA ARG A 268 22.68 0.98 -43.74
C ARG A 268 22.12 2.23 -43.14
N LEU A 269 22.77 3.36 -43.40
CA LEU A 269 22.28 4.68 -43.01
C LEU A 269 21.85 5.45 -44.25
N ARG A 270 20.61 5.93 -44.22
CA ARG A 270 20.09 6.89 -45.20
C ARG A 270 19.69 8.16 -44.48
N GLU A 271 20.22 9.30 -44.92
CA GLU A 271 19.82 10.60 -44.38
C GLU A 271 18.31 10.79 -44.58
N ALA A 272 17.63 11.11 -43.50
CA ALA A 272 16.19 11.33 -43.47
C ALA A 272 15.84 12.76 -43.05
N ARG A 273 16.77 13.48 -42.41
CA ARG A 273 16.64 14.92 -42.11
C ARG A 273 17.97 15.63 -42.34
N PRO A 274 17.93 16.89 -42.83
CA PRO A 274 19.12 17.70 -42.96
C PRO A 274 19.78 17.95 -41.59
N PRO A 275 21.10 18.22 -41.56
CA PRO A 275 21.83 18.52 -40.33
C PRO A 275 21.29 19.77 -39.64
N ARG A 276 21.03 19.66 -38.33
CA ARG A 276 20.64 20.77 -37.46
C ARG A 276 21.34 20.62 -36.11
N PHE A 277 22.48 21.27 -35.98
CA PHE A 277 23.30 21.17 -34.77
C PHE A 277 22.56 21.71 -33.52
N PRO A 278 22.45 20.93 -32.43
CA PRO A 278 21.76 21.34 -31.22
C PRO A 278 22.70 22.18 -30.32
N GLN A 279 22.76 23.49 -30.57
CA GLN A 279 23.63 24.39 -29.82
C GLN A 279 23.33 24.41 -28.31
N ALA A 280 22.06 24.35 -27.91
CA ALA A 280 21.66 24.31 -26.50
C ALA A 280 22.23 23.07 -25.79
N ASP A 281 22.18 21.89 -26.43
CA ASP A 281 22.73 20.65 -25.86
C ASP A 281 24.24 20.76 -25.62
N LEU A 282 24.99 21.28 -26.59
CA LEU A 282 26.44 21.48 -26.41
C LEU A 282 26.74 22.47 -25.27
N GLU A 283 26.01 23.58 -25.18
CA GLU A 283 26.19 24.55 -24.08
C GLU A 283 25.87 23.90 -22.72
N PHE A 284 24.89 23.01 -22.66
CA PHE A 284 24.62 22.24 -21.45
C PHE A 284 25.76 21.27 -21.14
N PHE A 285 26.28 20.53 -22.12
CA PHE A 285 27.40 19.60 -21.91
C PHE A 285 28.67 20.32 -21.43
N ARG A 286 28.87 21.57 -21.87
CA ARG A 286 29.93 22.44 -21.32
C ARG A 286 29.69 22.77 -19.85
N ALA A 287 28.46 23.08 -19.45
CA ALA A 287 28.12 23.28 -18.03
C ALA A 287 28.24 21.98 -17.22
N LEU A 288 27.82 20.85 -17.78
CA LEU A 288 27.82 19.52 -17.17
C LEU A 288 29.21 19.07 -16.72
N VAL A 289 30.26 19.40 -17.47
CA VAL A 289 31.64 18.98 -17.15
C VAL A 289 32.37 19.90 -16.18
N THR A 290 31.76 21.02 -15.77
CA THR A 290 32.23 21.83 -14.65
C THR A 290 31.65 21.29 -13.34
N ASP A 291 32.26 21.61 -12.19
CA ASP A 291 31.68 21.32 -10.87
C ASP A 291 30.86 22.51 -10.32
N GLU A 292 30.75 23.60 -11.08
CA GLU A 292 30.14 24.87 -10.65
C GLU A 292 28.64 24.92 -10.93
N ALA A 293 27.87 25.57 -10.06
CA ALA A 293 26.41 25.69 -10.24
C ALA A 293 26.04 26.79 -11.25
N GLU A 294 26.86 27.84 -11.31
CA GLU A 294 26.64 29.08 -12.07
C GLU A 294 26.50 28.84 -13.58
N PRO A 295 27.34 28.00 -14.24
CA PRO A 295 27.16 27.69 -15.65
C PRO A 295 25.83 26.99 -15.96
N VAL A 296 25.34 26.15 -15.04
CA VAL A 296 24.06 25.44 -15.19
C VAL A 296 22.89 26.40 -15.03
N GLU A 297 22.95 27.30 -14.05
CA GLU A 297 21.94 28.34 -13.83
C GLU A 297 21.86 29.33 -15.00
N ALA A 298 23.02 29.73 -15.54
CA ALA A 298 23.10 30.57 -16.74
C ALA A 298 22.51 29.87 -17.97
N TRP A 299 22.73 28.56 -18.11
CA TRP A 299 22.13 27.77 -19.18
C TRP A 299 20.60 27.71 -19.05
N LEU A 300 20.07 27.40 -17.86
CA LEU A 300 18.63 27.36 -17.59
C LEU A 300 17.94 28.69 -17.88
N THR A 301 18.57 29.80 -17.48
CA THR A 301 18.06 31.14 -17.73
C THR A 301 17.95 31.44 -19.23
N ARG A 302 18.85 30.88 -20.04
CA ARG A 302 18.88 31.09 -21.49
C ARG A 302 17.97 30.12 -22.25
N TYR A 303 17.75 28.92 -21.73
CA TYR A 303 17.16 27.79 -22.44
C TYR A 303 16.04 27.11 -21.65
N GLU A 304 15.20 27.87 -20.96
CA GLU A 304 14.17 27.36 -20.01
C GLU A 304 13.22 26.29 -20.57
N SER A 305 13.00 26.29 -21.89
CA SER A 305 12.08 25.39 -22.58
C SER A 305 12.77 24.28 -23.39
N GLU A 306 14.11 24.21 -23.36
CA GLU A 306 14.84 23.17 -24.08
C GLU A 306 14.70 21.82 -23.36
N ARG A 307 14.86 20.72 -24.11
CA ARG A 307 14.58 19.35 -23.59
C ARG A 307 15.39 19.00 -22.33
N LEU A 308 16.59 19.57 -22.18
CA LEU A 308 17.49 19.30 -21.06
C LEU A 308 17.19 20.15 -19.81
N SER A 309 16.16 21.02 -19.84
CA SER A 309 15.86 21.92 -18.73
C SER A 309 15.54 21.20 -17.42
N ALA A 310 14.77 20.13 -17.47
CA ALA A 310 14.49 19.34 -16.28
C ALA A 310 15.75 18.67 -15.70
N GLU A 311 16.65 18.20 -16.57
CA GLU A 311 17.93 17.61 -16.16
C GLU A 311 18.87 18.67 -15.57
N ALA A 312 18.96 19.82 -16.24
CA ALA A 312 19.78 20.94 -15.79
C ALA A 312 19.30 21.49 -14.43
N ALA A 313 17.99 21.57 -14.21
CA ALA A 313 17.43 21.99 -12.94
C ALA A 313 17.75 21.01 -11.80
N ASP A 314 17.67 19.70 -12.07
CA ASP A 314 18.04 18.68 -11.10
C ASP A 314 19.54 18.72 -10.77
N LEU A 315 20.40 18.93 -11.77
CA LEU A 315 21.84 19.10 -11.62
C LEU A 315 22.20 20.38 -10.84
N LEU A 316 21.53 21.50 -11.14
CA LEU A 316 21.72 22.76 -10.42
C LEU A 316 21.41 22.57 -8.93
N LEU A 317 20.27 21.94 -8.61
CA LEU A 317 19.89 21.66 -7.23
C LEU A 317 20.90 20.73 -6.54
N GLU A 318 21.37 19.68 -7.23
CA GLU A 318 22.39 18.78 -6.70
C GLU A 318 23.69 19.53 -6.35
N ARG A 319 24.20 20.38 -7.25
CA ARG A 319 25.42 21.16 -7.01
C ARG A 319 25.27 22.14 -5.86
N ARG A 320 24.14 22.83 -5.78
CA ARG A 320 23.86 23.76 -4.67
C ARG A 320 23.78 23.04 -3.32
N LEU A 321 23.19 21.84 -3.28
CA LEU A 321 23.11 21.00 -2.08
C LEU A 321 24.44 20.35 -1.70
N ALA A 322 25.34 20.11 -2.66
CA ALA A 322 26.67 19.56 -2.43
C ALA A 322 27.68 20.58 -1.90
N SER A 323 27.34 21.87 -1.91
CA SER A 323 28.19 22.93 -1.35
C SER A 323 28.39 22.75 0.15
N LEU A 324 29.61 23.05 0.64
CA LEU A 324 29.92 23.06 2.08
C LEU A 324 29.05 24.05 2.86
N GLU A 325 28.75 25.19 2.23
CA GLU A 325 27.83 26.20 2.74
C GLU A 325 26.66 26.33 1.77
N ILE A 326 25.46 25.97 2.23
CA ILE A 326 24.24 26.05 1.44
C ILE A 326 23.73 27.51 1.47
N ASP A 327 23.81 28.18 0.32
CA ASP A 327 23.09 29.43 0.10
C ASP A 327 21.58 29.11 -0.05
N VAL A 328 20.80 29.42 0.98
CA VAL A 328 19.37 29.11 1.04
C VAL A 328 18.58 29.81 -0.07
N GLU A 329 18.97 31.02 -0.47
CA GLU A 329 18.25 31.78 -1.49
C GLU A 329 18.54 31.20 -2.89
N ALA A 330 19.82 30.97 -3.20
CA ALA A 330 20.22 30.35 -4.45
C ALA A 330 19.68 28.92 -4.58
N THR A 331 19.67 28.16 -3.47
CA THR A 331 19.09 26.81 -3.45
C THR A 331 17.58 26.87 -3.58
N GLY A 332 16.91 27.87 -3.01
CA GLY A 332 15.48 28.13 -3.23
C GLY A 332 15.15 28.36 -4.70
N ARG A 333 15.96 29.14 -5.43
CA ARG A 333 15.82 29.29 -6.89
C ARG A 333 16.05 27.99 -7.65
N ALA A 334 17.02 27.17 -7.23
CA ALA A 334 17.24 25.85 -7.83
C ALA A 334 16.04 24.90 -7.62
N ILE A 335 15.41 24.94 -6.45
CA ILE A 335 14.16 24.20 -6.17
C ILE A 335 13.03 24.70 -7.08
N GLN A 336 12.90 26.01 -7.25
CA GLN A 336 11.91 26.61 -8.17
C GLN A 336 12.12 26.09 -9.59
N TRP A 337 13.34 26.12 -10.12
CA TRP A 337 13.67 25.55 -11.42
C TRP A 337 13.30 24.06 -11.53
N ALA A 338 13.63 23.27 -10.50
CA ALA A 338 13.35 21.83 -10.50
C ALA A 338 11.84 21.51 -10.51
N VAL A 339 11.01 22.43 -10.03
CA VAL A 339 9.54 22.35 -10.11
C VAL A 339 9.04 22.89 -11.45
N ASP A 340 9.44 24.10 -11.85
CA ASP A 340 8.88 24.79 -13.02
C ASP A 340 9.18 24.13 -14.36
N THR A 341 10.31 23.42 -14.43
CA THR A 341 10.71 22.63 -15.61
C THR A 341 9.89 21.34 -15.77
N ARG A 342 8.96 21.05 -14.84
CA ARG A 342 7.98 19.97 -14.98
C ARG A 342 6.67 20.47 -15.59
N PRO A 343 5.90 19.58 -16.26
CA PRO A 343 4.54 19.89 -16.69
C PRO A 343 3.72 20.48 -15.53
N ALA A 344 2.86 21.45 -15.84
CA ALA A 344 2.09 22.19 -14.84
C ALA A 344 1.28 21.26 -13.92
N ASP A 345 0.73 20.18 -14.47
CA ASP A 345 -0.04 19.16 -13.78
C ASP A 345 0.80 18.16 -12.95
N LEU A 346 2.11 18.40 -12.81
CA LEU A 346 3.03 17.54 -12.04
C LEU A 346 3.91 18.35 -11.07
N ARG A 347 3.71 19.67 -10.98
CA ARG A 347 4.57 20.56 -10.19
C ARG A 347 4.44 20.32 -8.68
N ALA A 348 3.23 20.08 -8.16
CA ALA A 348 3.04 19.76 -6.76
C ALA A 348 3.53 18.34 -6.44
N THR A 349 3.31 17.40 -7.36
CA THR A 349 3.89 16.06 -7.28
C THR A 349 5.43 16.11 -7.23
N ARG A 350 6.07 16.95 -8.06
CA ARG A 350 7.52 17.15 -8.01
C ARG A 350 7.97 17.79 -6.71
N ALA A 351 7.26 18.81 -6.23
CA ALA A 351 7.55 19.45 -4.95
C ALA A 351 7.53 18.43 -3.79
N LEU A 352 6.57 17.50 -3.77
CA LEU A 352 6.53 16.43 -2.77
C LEU A 352 7.77 15.53 -2.79
N GLU A 353 8.25 15.14 -3.97
CA GLU A 353 9.48 14.34 -4.09
C GLU A 353 10.72 15.13 -3.62
N LEU A 354 10.76 16.43 -3.90
CA LEU A 354 11.83 17.28 -3.40
C LEU A 354 11.76 17.42 -1.88
N MET A 355 10.57 17.56 -1.30
CA MET A 355 10.38 17.54 0.15
C MET A 355 10.92 16.24 0.76
N ASP A 356 10.63 15.08 0.18
CA ASP A 356 11.16 13.78 0.64
C ASP A 356 12.69 13.76 0.64
N ARG A 357 13.31 14.13 -0.48
CA ARG A 357 14.77 14.15 -0.63
C ARG A 357 15.43 15.11 0.36
N LEU A 358 14.85 16.31 0.53
CA LEU A 358 15.39 17.34 1.41
C LEU A 358 15.24 16.96 2.89
N GLU A 359 14.12 16.36 3.28
CA GLU A 359 13.91 15.84 4.64
C GLU A 359 14.87 14.69 4.97
N GLN A 360 15.09 13.76 4.03
CA GLN A 360 16.08 12.68 4.19
C GLN A 360 17.51 13.21 4.37
N SER A 361 17.78 14.41 3.83
CA SER A 361 19.05 15.11 3.96
C SER A 361 19.07 16.11 5.14
N ALA A 362 18.07 16.07 6.02
CA ALA A 362 17.87 16.97 7.15
C ALA A 362 17.74 18.47 6.79
N GLN A 363 17.41 18.81 5.55
CA GLN A 363 17.23 20.16 5.04
C GLN A 363 15.77 20.64 5.17
N VAL A 364 15.24 20.68 6.39
CA VAL A 364 13.81 20.93 6.66
C VAL A 364 13.33 22.31 6.16
N ASP A 365 14.15 23.35 6.25
CA ASP A 365 13.81 24.69 5.73
C ASP A 365 13.59 24.70 4.22
N LEU A 366 14.48 24.03 3.49
CA LEU A 366 14.38 23.87 2.05
C LEU A 366 13.21 22.97 1.67
N ALA A 367 12.90 21.93 2.47
CA ALA A 367 11.72 21.11 2.27
C ALA A 367 10.43 21.94 2.41
N ILE A 368 10.32 22.80 3.42
CA ILE A 368 9.18 23.72 3.56
C ILE A 368 9.12 24.68 2.38
N ALA A 369 10.26 25.21 1.90
CA ALA A 369 10.31 26.07 0.72
C ALA A 369 9.82 25.34 -0.55
N ALA A 370 10.28 24.12 -0.79
CA ALA A 370 9.80 23.27 -1.89
C ALA A 370 8.29 23.04 -1.82
N GLY A 371 7.77 22.74 -0.63
CA GLY A 371 6.34 22.60 -0.42
C GLY A 371 5.58 23.89 -0.76
N LYS A 372 6.05 25.05 -0.29
CA LYS A 372 5.42 26.35 -0.59
C LYS A 372 5.38 26.64 -2.09
N ILE A 373 6.45 26.35 -2.81
CA ILE A 373 6.52 26.46 -4.28
C ILE A 373 5.47 25.53 -4.92
N GLY A 374 5.40 24.28 -4.47
CA GLY A 374 4.43 23.30 -4.97
C GLY A 374 2.97 23.72 -4.77
N LEU A 375 2.65 24.43 -3.68
CA LEU A 375 1.29 24.91 -3.42
C LEU A 375 0.79 25.93 -4.47
N GLU A 376 1.70 26.68 -5.12
CA GLU A 376 1.33 27.68 -6.14
C GLU A 376 0.72 27.04 -7.38
N SER A 377 1.18 25.84 -7.74
CA SER A 377 0.72 25.08 -8.91
C SER A 377 -0.25 23.94 -8.55
N GLY A 378 -0.66 23.85 -7.29
CA GLY A 378 -1.32 22.66 -6.75
C GLY A 378 -2.71 22.35 -7.31
N ARG A 379 -3.44 23.35 -7.81
CA ARG A 379 -4.82 23.15 -8.29
C ARG A 379 -4.91 22.32 -9.57
N ASP A 380 -3.86 22.37 -10.38
CA ASP A 380 -3.83 21.74 -11.69
C ASP A 380 -3.10 20.38 -11.65
N ASP A 381 -2.63 19.94 -10.46
CA ASP A 381 -1.85 18.71 -10.33
C ASP A 381 -2.71 17.45 -10.55
N ARG A 382 -2.12 16.47 -11.24
CA ARG A 382 -2.75 15.19 -11.58
C ARG A 382 -3.04 14.35 -10.33
N ASP A 383 -2.21 14.43 -9.30
CA ASP A 383 -2.56 13.87 -7.99
C ASP A 383 -3.43 14.88 -7.23
N SER A 384 -4.74 14.64 -7.25
CA SER A 384 -5.72 15.45 -6.51
C SER A 384 -5.43 15.62 -5.01
N ASN A 385 -4.62 14.74 -4.42
CA ASN A 385 -4.21 14.83 -3.02
C ASN A 385 -2.87 15.53 -2.81
N ALA A 386 -2.11 15.88 -3.85
CA ALA A 386 -0.77 16.46 -3.72
C ALA A 386 -0.75 17.70 -2.83
N VAL A 387 -1.69 18.62 -3.05
CA VAL A 387 -1.83 19.86 -2.25
C VAL A 387 -2.08 19.57 -0.79
N HIS A 388 -2.95 18.60 -0.49
CA HIS A 388 -3.27 18.22 0.89
C HIS A 388 -2.08 17.54 1.57
N LYS A 389 -1.34 16.69 0.85
CA LYS A 389 -0.09 16.08 1.34
C LYS A 389 0.97 17.14 1.65
N ILE A 390 1.15 18.12 0.75
CA ILE A 390 2.09 19.24 0.97
C ILE A 390 1.71 20.03 2.22
N HIS A 391 0.43 20.40 2.34
CA HIS A 391 -0.07 21.07 3.56
C HIS A 391 0.16 20.23 4.81
N GLY A 392 -0.09 18.92 4.77
CA GLY A 392 0.13 18.02 5.90
C GLY A 392 1.58 18.06 6.39
N ARG A 393 2.54 17.94 5.46
CA ARG A 393 3.98 17.96 5.76
C ARG A 393 4.47 19.31 6.26
N ILE A 394 4.10 20.41 5.59
CA ILE A 394 4.46 21.76 6.06
C ILE A 394 3.91 21.97 7.48
N GLY A 395 2.64 21.59 7.70
CA GLY A 395 1.98 21.73 8.98
C GLY A 395 2.69 20.96 10.10
N GLU A 396 3.12 19.74 9.83
CA GLU A 396 3.90 18.93 10.76
C GLU A 396 5.24 19.59 11.15
N HIS A 397 6.04 20.02 10.18
CA HIS A 397 7.34 20.65 10.46
C HIS A 397 7.19 21.96 11.23
N LEU A 398 6.20 22.77 10.87
CA LEU A 398 5.88 23.99 11.60
C LEU A 398 5.43 23.72 13.04
N LEU A 399 4.71 22.61 13.28
CA LEU A 399 4.27 22.23 14.62
C LEU A 399 5.46 21.84 15.51
N VAL A 400 6.45 21.13 14.95
CA VAL A 400 7.69 20.78 15.65
C VAL A 400 8.50 22.04 16.01
N ARG A 401 8.51 23.04 15.12
CA ARG A 401 9.20 24.32 15.31
C ARG A 401 8.48 25.31 16.24
N GLY A 402 7.33 24.95 16.78
CA GLY A 402 6.54 25.83 17.66
C GLY A 402 5.74 26.92 16.93
N ALA A 403 5.68 26.90 15.60
CA ALA A 403 4.87 27.82 14.79
C ALA A 403 3.38 27.39 14.75
N GLY A 404 2.77 27.21 15.94
CA GLY A 404 1.49 26.51 16.12
C GLY A 404 0.33 27.04 15.27
N LYS A 405 0.18 28.37 15.16
CA LYS A 405 -0.92 28.96 14.38
C LYS A 405 -0.77 28.74 12.86
N GLU A 406 0.45 28.80 12.34
CA GLU A 406 0.72 28.53 10.92
C GLU A 406 0.59 27.02 10.65
N ALA A 407 1.15 26.20 11.52
CA ALA A 407 1.01 24.75 11.50
C ALA A 407 -0.47 24.33 11.44
N TRP A 408 -1.31 24.88 12.31
CA TRP A 408 -2.75 24.60 12.34
C TRP A 408 -3.45 24.94 11.03
N ARG A 409 -3.12 26.07 10.38
CA ARG A 409 -3.72 26.45 9.08
C ARG A 409 -3.39 25.43 8.01
N HIS A 410 -2.14 24.98 7.95
CA HIS A 410 -1.70 23.96 7.01
C HIS A 410 -2.34 22.60 7.32
N LEU A 411 -2.28 22.13 8.57
CA LEU A 411 -2.89 20.85 8.97
C LEU A 411 -4.41 20.83 8.74
N LEU A 412 -5.12 21.93 8.98
CA LEU A 412 -6.55 22.03 8.69
C LEU A 412 -6.83 21.99 7.19
N SER A 413 -6.00 22.66 6.37
CA SER A 413 -6.10 22.61 4.90
C SER A 413 -5.87 21.20 4.36
N ALA A 414 -4.95 20.45 4.98
CA ALA A 414 -4.70 19.05 4.67
C ALA A 414 -5.92 18.18 5.03
N ALA A 415 -6.50 18.37 6.21
CA ALA A 415 -7.65 17.61 6.70
C ALA A 415 -8.93 17.78 5.86
N PHE A 416 -9.05 18.83 5.04
CA PHE A 416 -10.20 18.98 4.13
C PHE A 416 -10.22 17.93 3.01
N GLY A 417 -9.06 17.61 2.43
CA GLY A 417 -8.96 16.58 1.38
C GLY A 417 -8.60 15.20 1.92
N MET A 418 -7.97 15.13 3.10
CA MET A 418 -7.48 13.90 3.71
C MET A 418 -8.01 13.75 5.14
N LYS A 419 -9.34 13.77 5.30
CA LYS A 419 -10.02 13.81 6.60
C LYS A 419 -9.67 12.64 7.53
N ASP A 420 -9.41 11.46 6.96
CA ASP A 420 -9.18 10.20 7.70
C ASP A 420 -7.69 9.85 7.80
N ASP A 421 -6.80 10.77 7.41
CA ASP A 421 -5.35 10.58 7.53
C ASP A 421 -4.90 10.63 8.98
N GLY A 422 -4.25 9.55 9.45
CA GLY A 422 -3.85 9.39 10.84
C GLY A 422 -2.84 10.43 11.29
N ARG A 423 -1.86 10.76 10.44
CA ARG A 423 -0.77 11.70 10.76
C ARG A 423 -1.25 13.13 10.84
N ILE A 424 -2.13 13.54 9.92
CA ILE A 424 -2.79 14.85 9.98
C ILE A 424 -3.61 14.98 11.26
N ASN A 425 -4.40 13.96 11.61
CA ASN A 425 -5.22 13.97 12.82
C ASN A 425 -4.35 13.94 14.09
N LEU A 426 -3.27 13.16 14.13
CA LEU A 426 -2.32 13.13 15.24
C LEU A 426 -1.75 14.53 15.49
N ASN A 427 -1.27 15.20 14.44
CA ASN A 427 -0.67 16.52 14.54
C ASN A 427 -1.71 17.60 14.92
N LEU A 428 -2.94 17.52 14.42
CA LEU A 428 -4.03 18.39 14.87
C LEU A 428 -4.37 18.14 16.35
N GLY A 429 -4.34 16.88 16.80
CA GLY A 429 -4.53 16.49 18.20
C GLY A 429 -3.47 17.13 19.09
N LEU A 430 -2.19 16.97 18.73
CA LEU A 430 -1.05 17.58 19.44
C LEU A 430 -1.15 19.11 19.48
N TYR A 431 -1.57 19.75 18.39
CA TYR A 431 -1.82 21.20 18.38
C TYR A 431 -2.93 21.59 19.35
N TYR A 432 -4.10 20.95 19.28
CA TYR A 432 -5.23 21.29 20.16
C TYR A 432 -4.95 20.99 21.63
N GLU A 433 -4.18 19.94 21.92
CA GLU A 433 -3.72 19.61 23.27
C GLU A 433 -2.88 20.76 23.84
N ARG A 434 -1.87 21.22 23.09
CA ARG A 434 -1.00 22.36 23.49
C ARG A 434 -1.78 23.66 23.71
N GLU A 435 -2.85 23.88 22.94
CA GLU A 435 -3.70 25.06 23.03
C GLU A 435 -4.79 24.95 24.13
N GLY A 436 -4.80 23.85 24.91
CA GLY A 436 -5.81 23.60 25.95
C GLY A 436 -7.21 23.29 25.41
N LYS A 437 -7.35 23.01 24.10
CA LYS A 437 -8.64 22.67 23.45
C LYS A 437 -8.90 21.16 23.55
N LEU A 438 -8.99 20.69 24.79
CA LEU A 438 -8.94 19.26 25.13
C LEU A 438 -9.98 18.40 24.41
N THR A 439 -11.25 18.82 24.30
CA THR A 439 -12.29 18.07 23.55
C THR A 439 -11.93 17.89 22.07
N ARG A 440 -11.33 18.91 21.44
CA ARG A 440 -10.90 18.83 20.03
C ARG A 440 -9.67 17.95 19.90
N ALA A 441 -8.75 18.02 20.85
CA ALA A 441 -7.58 17.16 20.91
C ALA A 441 -8.00 15.69 21.04
N PHE A 442 -8.91 15.39 21.97
CA PHE A 442 -9.47 14.06 22.17
C PHE A 442 -10.05 13.50 20.88
N ALA A 443 -10.98 14.21 20.24
CA ALA A 443 -11.59 13.76 19.00
C ALA A 443 -10.54 13.46 17.92
N ARG A 444 -9.54 14.33 17.74
CA ARG A 444 -8.47 14.13 16.75
C ARG A 444 -7.56 12.95 17.09
N PHE A 445 -7.25 12.72 18.35
CA PHE A 445 -6.50 11.54 18.73
C PHE A 445 -7.30 10.25 18.50
N VAL A 446 -8.63 10.24 18.72
CA VAL A 446 -9.45 9.08 18.37
C VAL A 446 -9.37 8.77 16.87
N TYR A 447 -9.42 9.78 15.99
CA TYR A 447 -9.21 9.54 14.56
C TYR A 447 -7.81 8.98 14.23
N ALA A 448 -6.78 9.54 14.86
CA ALA A 448 -5.41 9.10 14.65
C ALA A 448 -5.17 7.67 15.17
N VAL A 449 -5.92 7.24 16.17
CA VAL A 449 -5.76 5.93 16.80
C VAL A 449 -6.15 4.78 15.87
N ILE A 450 -7.04 5.05 14.90
CA ILE A 450 -7.55 4.06 13.94
C ILE A 450 -6.46 3.61 12.97
N LYS A 451 -5.43 4.43 12.74
CA LYS A 451 -4.35 4.14 11.79
C LYS A 451 -3.15 3.54 12.53
N GLU A 452 -2.68 2.38 12.07
CA GLU A 452 -1.63 1.59 12.72
C GLU A 452 -0.34 2.39 12.97
N ASP A 453 0.06 3.23 12.02
CA ASP A 453 1.27 4.05 12.08
C ASP A 453 1.19 5.19 13.11
N THR A 454 -0.01 5.66 13.44
CA THR A 454 -0.22 6.75 14.41
C THR A 454 -0.81 6.30 15.73
N ALA A 455 -1.32 5.07 15.83
CA ALA A 455 -2.01 4.55 16.99
C ALA A 455 -1.21 4.69 18.31
N PRO A 456 0.08 4.30 18.40
CA PRO A 456 0.81 4.39 19.67
C PRO A 456 0.88 5.83 20.21
N ARG A 457 1.23 6.79 19.35
CA ARG A 457 1.35 8.21 19.73
C ARG A 457 -0.01 8.85 20.02
N ALA A 458 -1.04 8.44 19.29
CA ALA A 458 -2.40 8.91 19.50
C ALA A 458 -2.98 8.41 20.83
N LEU A 459 -2.71 7.16 21.22
CA LEU A 459 -3.08 6.60 22.52
C LEU A 459 -2.44 7.35 23.68
N GLU A 460 -1.14 7.66 23.58
CA GLU A 460 -0.47 8.51 24.58
C GLU A 460 -1.14 9.89 24.69
N GLY A 461 -1.53 10.48 23.55
CA GLY A 461 -2.29 11.72 23.51
C GLY A 461 -3.67 11.61 24.17
N LEU A 462 -4.41 10.53 23.90
CA LEU A 462 -5.70 10.25 24.54
C LEU A 462 -5.54 10.16 26.06
N LYS A 463 -4.54 9.41 26.55
CA LYS A 463 -4.28 9.25 27.98
C LYS A 463 -4.02 10.60 28.66
N ARG A 464 -3.19 11.45 28.06
CA ARG A 464 -2.90 12.80 28.61
C ARG A 464 -4.13 13.71 28.60
N VAL A 465 -4.86 13.73 27.49
CA VAL A 465 -6.06 14.58 27.35
C VAL A 465 -7.17 14.13 28.29
N GLN A 466 -7.40 12.82 28.45
CA GLN A 466 -8.37 12.27 29.40
C GLN A 466 -8.04 12.69 30.84
N ALA A 467 -6.78 12.54 31.26
CA ALA A 467 -6.34 12.97 32.59
C ALA A 467 -6.56 14.49 32.78
N ALA A 468 -6.22 15.30 31.77
CA ALA A 468 -6.38 16.75 31.82
C ALA A 468 -7.84 17.24 31.79
N MET A 469 -8.77 16.44 31.26
CA MET A 469 -10.21 16.77 31.20
C MET A 469 -10.95 16.51 32.52
N GLY A 470 -10.23 16.18 33.61
CA GLY A 470 -10.80 16.12 34.96
C GLY A 470 -11.17 14.71 35.42
N GLY A 471 -10.44 13.68 34.97
CA GLY A 471 -10.74 12.32 35.41
C GLY A 471 -9.51 11.54 35.86
N GLU A 472 -9.53 11.11 37.12
CA GLU A 472 -9.32 9.68 37.37
C GLU A 472 -10.37 8.86 36.56
N ASP A 473 -11.54 9.46 36.25
CA ASP A 473 -12.76 8.83 35.71
C ASP A 473 -12.91 8.85 34.17
N GLY A 474 -11.99 9.49 33.43
CA GLY A 474 -12.03 9.52 31.95
C GLY A 474 -13.25 10.21 31.33
N LEU A 475 -13.33 10.19 30.00
CA LEU A 475 -14.52 10.64 29.25
C LEU A 475 -15.57 9.54 29.26
N LEU A 476 -16.82 9.91 29.59
CA LEU A 476 -17.97 9.01 29.54
C LEU A 476 -18.08 8.37 28.15
N ILE A 477 -18.27 7.05 28.07
CA ILE A 477 -18.31 6.35 26.77
C ILE A 477 -19.42 6.92 25.86
N ASP A 478 -20.54 7.37 26.42
CA ASP A 478 -21.64 7.99 25.66
C ASP A 478 -21.22 9.32 24.99
N VAL A 479 -20.22 10.01 25.54
CA VAL A 479 -19.61 11.19 24.91
C VAL A 479 -18.67 10.74 23.79
N VAL A 480 -17.87 9.69 24.02
CA VAL A 480 -16.98 9.13 23.02
C VAL A 480 -17.77 8.64 21.80
N GLU A 481 -18.86 7.88 22.02
CA GLU A 481 -19.78 7.41 20.98
C GLU A 481 -20.28 8.56 20.10
N ARG A 482 -20.81 9.62 20.71
CA ARG A 482 -21.26 10.82 19.97
C ARG A 482 -20.15 11.51 19.20
N LEU A 483 -18.90 11.47 19.70
CA LEU A 483 -17.77 12.08 19.01
C LEU A 483 -17.29 11.27 17.80
N VAL A 484 -17.47 9.94 17.82
CA VAL A 484 -17.04 9.01 16.75
C VAL A 484 -18.17 8.56 15.83
N GLU A 485 -19.42 8.89 16.14
CA GLU A 485 -20.59 8.51 15.35
C GLU A 485 -20.43 8.93 13.88
N GLY A 486 -20.73 7.99 12.97
CA GLY A 486 -20.60 8.17 11.52
C GLY A 486 -19.17 8.26 10.99
N LYS A 487 -18.16 8.06 11.85
CA LYS A 487 -16.73 8.21 11.52
C LYS A 487 -15.92 6.94 11.74
N VAL A 488 -16.45 6.02 12.55
CA VAL A 488 -15.94 4.68 12.76
C VAL A 488 -16.97 3.68 12.24
N PRO A 489 -16.56 2.45 11.87
CA PRO A 489 -17.50 1.38 11.55
C PRO A 489 -18.54 1.21 12.66
N GLY A 490 -19.79 1.06 12.26
CA GLY A 490 -20.93 0.88 13.16
C GLY A 490 -22.10 0.25 12.40
N TYR A 491 -22.98 -0.43 13.12
CA TYR A 491 -24.15 -1.06 12.50
C TYR A 491 -25.36 -1.06 13.43
N GLY A 492 -26.38 -0.30 13.04
CA GLY A 492 -27.65 -0.22 13.75
C GLY A 492 -28.79 -0.56 12.82
N VAL A 493 -29.78 -1.28 13.33
CA VAL A 493 -30.99 -1.67 12.59
C VAL A 493 -32.15 -0.80 13.02
N GLY A 494 -32.78 -0.10 12.06
CA GLY A 494 -33.87 0.85 12.36
C GLY A 494 -35.19 0.20 12.78
N GLU A 495 -35.40 -1.08 12.49
CA GLU A 495 -36.58 -1.84 12.94
C GLU A 495 -36.29 -2.54 14.27
N THR A 496 -37.18 -2.40 15.25
CA THR A 496 -37.12 -3.15 16.52
C THR A 496 -38.02 -4.38 16.48
N PHE A 497 -37.54 -5.51 17.00
CA PHE A 497 -38.32 -6.74 17.16
C PHE A 497 -39.52 -6.54 18.09
N LYS A 498 -40.69 -6.99 17.63
CA LYS A 498 -41.93 -6.97 18.42
C LYS A 498 -42.35 -8.41 18.77
N PRO A 499 -42.22 -8.83 20.04
CA PRO A 499 -42.58 -10.17 20.44
C PRO A 499 -44.10 -10.38 20.36
N THR A 500 -44.47 -11.56 19.89
CA THR A 500 -45.84 -12.08 19.78
C THR A 500 -45.83 -13.56 20.13
N ALA A 501 -47.00 -14.12 20.42
CA ALA A 501 -47.12 -15.57 20.66
C ALA A 501 -46.76 -16.43 19.43
N LYS A 502 -46.63 -15.85 18.23
CA LYS A 502 -46.28 -16.57 16.99
C LYS A 502 -44.78 -16.60 16.70
N ASN A 503 -44.02 -15.64 17.25
CA ASN A 503 -42.60 -15.46 16.93
C ASN A 503 -41.70 -15.53 18.18
N SER A 504 -42.27 -15.78 19.36
CA SER A 504 -41.51 -15.93 20.60
C SER A 504 -42.30 -16.71 21.66
N THR A 505 -41.56 -17.32 22.58
CA THR A 505 -42.07 -18.00 23.79
C THR A 505 -41.61 -17.25 25.06
N ASN A 506 -41.61 -17.93 26.21
CA ASN A 506 -40.96 -17.44 27.44
C ASN A 506 -39.42 -17.56 27.41
N ARG A 507 -38.84 -18.21 26.40
CA ARG A 507 -37.38 -18.29 26.23
C ARG A 507 -36.80 -16.92 25.89
N ARG A 508 -35.68 -16.62 26.52
CA ARG A 508 -34.75 -15.55 26.17
C ARG A 508 -33.47 -16.19 25.65
N VAL A 509 -32.87 -15.57 24.64
CA VAL A 509 -31.69 -16.11 23.97
C VAL A 509 -30.43 -15.49 24.56
N LEU A 510 -29.45 -16.31 24.93
CA LEU A 510 -28.08 -15.85 25.12
C LEU A 510 -27.36 -15.88 23.77
N ALA A 511 -26.94 -14.73 23.28
CA ALA A 511 -26.03 -14.60 22.15
C ALA A 511 -24.63 -14.24 22.69
N ALA A 512 -23.70 -15.19 22.61
CA ALA A 512 -22.32 -14.99 23.02
C ALA A 512 -21.42 -14.89 21.79
N LEU A 513 -20.64 -13.81 21.69
CA LEU A 513 -19.61 -13.65 20.66
C LEU A 513 -18.24 -13.84 21.29
N TYR A 514 -17.42 -14.67 20.67
CA TYR A 514 -15.99 -14.79 20.97
C TYR A 514 -15.23 -14.02 19.90
N THR A 515 -14.54 -12.96 20.30
CA THR A 515 -13.93 -11.97 19.39
C THR A 515 -12.54 -11.56 19.88
N GLY A 516 -11.88 -10.67 19.15
CA GLY A 516 -10.75 -9.94 19.67
C GLY A 516 -10.48 -8.65 18.90
N ALA A 517 -10.05 -7.57 19.56
CA ALA A 517 -9.83 -6.30 18.88
C ALA A 517 -8.63 -6.37 17.91
N HIS A 518 -7.73 -7.32 18.08
CA HIS A 518 -6.66 -7.58 17.10
C HIS A 518 -7.01 -8.63 16.03
N CYS A 519 -8.25 -9.15 16.02
CA CYS A 519 -8.76 -10.07 15.01
C CYS A 519 -9.42 -9.30 13.85
N GLU A 520 -8.67 -9.02 12.79
CA GLU A 520 -9.21 -8.30 11.60
C GLU A 520 -10.54 -8.85 11.05
N PRO A 521 -10.73 -10.17 10.85
CA PRO A 521 -12.01 -10.67 10.33
C PRO A 521 -13.16 -10.59 11.35
N CYS A 522 -12.89 -10.26 12.62
CA CYS A 522 -13.93 -10.17 13.65
C CYS A 522 -14.85 -8.96 13.46
N ILE A 523 -14.41 -7.90 12.77
CA ILE A 523 -15.17 -6.66 12.54
C ILE A 523 -16.61 -6.91 12.07
N ALA A 524 -16.82 -7.84 11.14
CA ALA A 524 -18.14 -8.12 10.60
C ALA A 524 -19.07 -8.77 11.64
N ALA A 525 -18.51 -9.61 12.52
CA ALA A 525 -19.26 -10.29 13.57
C ALA A 525 -19.56 -9.34 14.74
N ASP A 526 -18.60 -8.50 15.15
CA ASP A 526 -18.80 -7.45 16.16
C ASP A 526 -19.95 -6.51 15.72
N LEU A 527 -19.88 -6.00 14.48
CA LEU A 527 -20.94 -5.15 13.92
C LEU A 527 -22.27 -5.89 13.76
N ALA A 528 -22.27 -7.18 13.43
CA ALA A 528 -23.51 -7.96 13.38
C ALA A 528 -24.17 -8.09 14.76
N PHE A 529 -23.38 -8.17 15.83
CA PHE A 529 -23.85 -8.15 17.23
C PHE A 529 -24.41 -6.78 17.64
N ASP A 530 -23.82 -5.66 17.17
CA ASP A 530 -24.44 -4.33 17.30
C ASP A 530 -25.83 -4.29 16.63
N GLY A 531 -25.97 -4.98 15.49
CA GLY A 531 -27.25 -5.17 14.81
C GLY A 531 -28.27 -5.95 15.66
N LEU A 532 -27.84 -6.98 16.39
CA LEU A 532 -28.70 -7.71 17.33
C LEU A 532 -29.12 -6.84 18.51
N LEU A 533 -28.18 -6.10 19.09
CA LEU A 533 -28.41 -5.19 20.23
C LEU A 533 -29.40 -4.08 19.89
N SER A 534 -29.33 -3.55 18.67
CA SER A 534 -30.28 -2.52 18.18
C SER A 534 -31.63 -3.11 17.78
N HIS A 535 -31.68 -4.35 17.27
CA HIS A 535 -32.92 -4.98 16.81
C HIS A 535 -33.75 -5.59 17.95
N PHE A 536 -33.15 -6.36 18.85
CA PHE A 536 -33.88 -7.14 19.86
C PHE A 536 -33.91 -6.42 21.22
N PRO A 537 -35.06 -6.43 21.91
CA PRO A 537 -35.10 -5.90 23.27
C PRO A 537 -34.32 -6.82 24.23
N ARG A 538 -33.67 -6.22 25.24
CA ARG A 538 -32.78 -6.93 26.18
C ARG A 538 -33.49 -7.99 27.03
N ASP A 539 -34.81 -7.90 27.15
CA ASP A 539 -35.65 -8.89 27.83
C ASP A 539 -35.92 -10.13 26.95
N LYS A 540 -35.48 -10.14 25.68
CA LYS A 540 -35.57 -11.28 24.75
C LYS A 540 -34.22 -11.82 24.33
N VAL A 541 -33.20 -10.97 24.21
CA VAL A 541 -31.85 -11.39 23.85
C VAL A 541 -30.86 -10.77 24.81
N ALA A 542 -30.14 -11.62 25.53
CA ALA A 542 -28.99 -11.25 26.32
C ALA A 542 -27.73 -11.40 25.46
N VAL A 543 -26.87 -10.39 25.45
CA VAL A 543 -25.65 -10.36 24.64
C VAL A 543 -24.41 -10.32 25.52
N ILE A 544 -23.38 -11.09 25.17
CA ILE A 544 -22.06 -11.05 25.81
C ILE A 544 -20.98 -11.15 24.74
N GLU A 545 -19.96 -10.29 24.83
CA GLU A 545 -18.71 -10.42 24.07
C GLU A 545 -17.58 -10.92 24.98
N TYR A 546 -17.03 -12.08 24.63
CA TYR A 546 -15.85 -12.66 25.26
C TYR A 546 -14.63 -12.36 24.38
N HIS A 547 -13.83 -11.39 24.82
CA HIS A 547 -12.53 -11.10 24.23
C HIS A 547 -11.51 -12.17 24.62
N VAL A 548 -10.82 -12.73 23.61
CA VAL A 548 -9.92 -13.88 23.78
C VAL A 548 -8.59 -13.64 23.06
N PRO A 549 -7.48 -14.30 23.47
CA PRO A 549 -6.14 -14.05 22.92
C PRO A 549 -5.91 -14.70 21.55
N VAL A 550 -6.88 -14.59 20.63
CA VAL A 550 -6.80 -15.16 19.28
C VAL A 550 -7.23 -14.11 18.24
N PRO A 551 -6.39 -13.74 17.26
CA PRO A 551 -5.05 -14.28 16.99
C PRO A 551 -3.94 -13.71 17.90
N LEU A 552 -4.20 -12.61 18.60
CA LEU A 552 -3.23 -11.91 19.44
C LEU A 552 -3.88 -11.53 20.78
N ALA A 553 -3.07 -11.48 21.83
CA ALA A 553 -3.52 -11.01 23.14
C ALA A 553 -3.81 -9.50 23.12
N GLU A 554 -4.76 -9.08 23.96
CA GLU A 554 -5.23 -7.71 24.08
C GLU A 554 -5.72 -7.41 25.51
N PRO A 555 -5.85 -6.14 25.91
CA PRO A 555 -6.19 -5.78 27.29
C PRO A 555 -7.70 -5.80 27.59
N LEU A 556 -8.52 -6.36 26.68
CA LEU A 556 -9.96 -6.59 26.91
C LEU A 556 -10.25 -8.00 27.45
N ILE A 557 -9.26 -8.89 27.46
CA ILE A 557 -9.40 -10.27 27.93
C ILE A 557 -9.65 -10.26 29.44
N SER A 558 -10.64 -11.03 29.88
CA SER A 558 -10.95 -11.23 31.30
C SER A 558 -10.84 -12.71 31.70
N PRO A 559 -10.65 -13.01 33.00
CA PRO A 559 -10.63 -14.39 33.50
C PRO A 559 -11.85 -15.21 33.07
N VAL A 560 -13.05 -14.60 33.14
CA VAL A 560 -14.31 -15.24 32.76
C VAL A 560 -14.36 -15.52 31.25
N ALA A 561 -13.86 -14.62 30.40
CA ALA A 561 -13.78 -14.85 28.95
C ALA A 561 -12.82 -16.00 28.61
N ALA A 562 -11.66 -16.03 29.25
CA ALA A 562 -10.68 -17.10 29.06
C ALA A 562 -11.22 -18.47 29.49
N GLU A 563 -11.97 -18.53 30.60
CA GLU A 563 -12.62 -19.75 31.06
C GLU A 563 -13.68 -20.26 30.07
N PHE A 564 -14.62 -19.41 29.69
CA PHE A 564 -15.69 -19.77 28.76
C PHE A 564 -15.18 -20.13 27.37
N PHE A 565 -14.09 -19.50 26.92
CA PHE A 565 -13.44 -19.86 25.67
C PHE A 565 -12.84 -21.27 25.71
N ARG A 566 -12.15 -21.62 26.81
CA ARG A 566 -11.63 -22.99 27.02
C ARG A 566 -12.76 -24.01 27.07
N ALA A 567 -13.84 -23.72 27.78
CA ALA A 567 -15.00 -24.59 27.92
C ALA A 567 -15.71 -24.84 26.58
N ALA A 568 -15.84 -23.80 25.74
CA ALA A 568 -16.47 -23.89 24.43
C ALA A 568 -15.66 -24.66 23.37
N ARG A 569 -14.37 -24.95 23.63
CA ARG A 569 -13.47 -25.70 22.73
C ARG A 569 -13.44 -25.15 21.29
N LEU A 570 -13.48 -23.82 21.17
CA LEU A 570 -13.48 -23.14 19.88
C LEU A 570 -12.09 -23.17 19.24
N GLY A 571 -12.05 -23.34 17.91
CA GLY A 571 -10.81 -23.37 17.14
C GLY A 571 -10.25 -21.98 16.77
N GLY A 572 -11.01 -20.91 16.99
CA GLY A 572 -10.60 -19.55 16.67
C GLY A 572 -11.74 -18.52 16.76
N THR A 573 -11.44 -17.30 16.39
CA THR A 573 -12.35 -16.13 16.37
C THR A 573 -12.56 -15.62 14.92
N PRO A 574 -13.70 -14.98 14.61
CA PRO A 574 -14.86 -14.85 15.48
C PRO A 574 -15.69 -16.14 15.54
N ALA A 575 -16.38 -16.34 16.66
CA ALA A 575 -17.37 -17.40 16.84
C ALA A 575 -18.56 -16.91 17.65
N ALA A 576 -19.76 -17.01 17.08
CA ALA A 576 -21.02 -16.71 17.75
C ALA A 576 -21.68 -18.01 18.24
N ILE A 577 -22.18 -18.01 19.48
CA ILE A 577 -22.91 -19.13 20.06
C ILE A 577 -24.26 -18.63 20.58
N PHE A 578 -25.34 -19.23 20.09
CA PHE A 578 -26.70 -18.96 20.56
C PHE A 578 -27.17 -20.11 21.47
N ASN A 579 -27.57 -19.77 22.70
CA ASN A 579 -27.98 -20.72 23.74
C ASN A 579 -27.01 -21.90 23.96
N GLY A 580 -25.69 -21.65 23.81
CA GLY A 580 -24.64 -22.62 24.14
C GLY A 580 -24.40 -23.74 23.11
N THR A 581 -25.33 -23.98 22.18
CA THR A 581 -25.27 -25.13 21.25
C THR A 581 -25.37 -24.75 19.77
N ASN A 582 -25.97 -23.61 19.44
CA ASN A 582 -26.12 -23.14 18.07
C ASN A 582 -24.90 -22.28 17.69
N ILE A 583 -23.84 -22.93 17.21
CA ILE A 583 -22.54 -22.32 16.94
C ILE A 583 -22.46 -21.86 15.47
N LYS A 584 -21.99 -20.63 15.27
CA LYS A 584 -21.63 -20.07 13.98
C LYS A 584 -20.22 -19.50 14.04
N THR A 585 -19.33 -20.07 13.23
CA THR A 585 -17.96 -19.59 13.07
C THR A 585 -17.80 -18.81 11.75
N GLY A 586 -16.75 -18.00 11.70
CA GLY A 586 -16.37 -17.25 10.49
C GLY A 586 -16.77 -15.78 10.59
N GLY A 587 -15.83 -14.93 10.20
CA GLY A 587 -15.98 -13.48 10.13
C GLY A 587 -15.93 -12.96 8.69
N GLY A 588 -15.56 -11.70 8.53
CA GLY A 588 -15.53 -11.04 7.22
C GLY A 588 -15.00 -9.61 7.31
N LYS A 589 -15.09 -8.91 6.19
CA LYS A 589 -14.82 -7.46 6.12
C LYS A 589 -16.03 -6.68 6.61
N GLU A 590 -15.86 -5.37 6.83
CA GLU A 590 -16.96 -4.47 7.23
C GLU A 590 -18.20 -4.55 6.32
N GLU A 591 -18.01 -4.87 5.04
CA GLU A 591 -19.09 -5.03 4.05
C GLU A 591 -19.97 -6.26 4.31
N ASP A 592 -19.44 -7.28 5.00
CA ASP A 592 -20.13 -8.55 5.27
C ASP A 592 -21.07 -8.48 6.50
N LYS A 593 -21.06 -7.37 7.24
CA LYS A 593 -21.79 -7.20 8.52
C LYS A 593 -23.29 -7.46 8.40
N GLU A 594 -23.93 -7.01 7.32
CA GLU A 594 -25.37 -7.18 7.11
C GLU A 594 -25.72 -8.66 6.88
N ALA A 595 -24.91 -9.37 6.08
CA ALA A 595 -25.12 -10.79 5.82
C ALA A 595 -24.97 -11.63 7.10
N LEU A 596 -23.96 -11.34 7.92
CA LEU A 596 -23.78 -11.99 9.21
C LEU A 596 -24.91 -11.65 10.19
N TYR A 597 -25.32 -10.39 10.27
CA TYR A 597 -26.47 -9.98 11.07
C TYR A 597 -27.73 -10.77 10.72
N LEU A 598 -28.03 -10.95 9.43
CA LEU A 598 -29.22 -11.69 9.00
C LEU A 598 -29.15 -13.18 9.39
N ASP A 599 -27.98 -13.82 9.29
CA ASP A 599 -27.77 -15.21 9.77
C ASP A 599 -27.95 -15.29 11.29
N TYR A 600 -27.34 -14.38 12.05
CA TYR A 600 -27.47 -14.32 13.50
C TYR A 600 -28.91 -14.06 13.95
N LYS A 601 -29.61 -13.12 13.29
CA LYS A 601 -31.03 -12.84 13.53
C LYS A 601 -31.88 -14.09 13.32
N ALA A 602 -31.66 -14.83 12.24
CA ALA A 602 -32.41 -16.04 11.95
C ALA A 602 -32.25 -17.10 13.06
N ARG A 603 -31.03 -17.27 13.59
CA ARG A 603 -30.73 -18.17 14.71
C ARG A 603 -31.41 -17.73 16.00
N VAL A 604 -31.36 -16.44 16.32
CA VAL A 604 -32.07 -15.90 17.48
C VAL A 604 -33.57 -16.16 17.37
N LEU A 605 -34.17 -15.93 16.19
CA LEU A 605 -35.60 -16.18 15.98
C LEU A 605 -35.96 -17.67 16.11
N GLU A 606 -35.10 -18.57 15.64
CA GLU A 606 -35.27 -20.02 15.83
C GLU A 606 -35.27 -20.39 17.32
N GLU A 607 -34.33 -19.85 18.09
CA GLU A 607 -34.21 -20.10 19.53
C GLU A 607 -35.39 -19.52 20.33
N LEU A 608 -35.89 -18.33 19.97
CA LEU A 608 -37.03 -17.70 20.63
C LEU A 608 -38.32 -18.53 20.53
N LEU A 609 -38.45 -19.37 19.51
CA LEU A 609 -39.60 -20.26 19.32
C LEU A 609 -39.56 -21.53 20.20
N LYS A 610 -38.42 -21.82 20.85
CA LYS A 610 -38.26 -22.99 21.73
C LYS A 610 -38.68 -22.60 23.16
N PRO A 611 -39.70 -23.21 23.78
CA PRO A 611 -40.09 -22.87 25.14
C PRO A 611 -39.00 -23.23 26.16
N SER A 612 -38.94 -22.50 27.26
CA SER A 612 -38.10 -22.85 28.41
C SER A 612 -38.94 -23.36 29.58
N ARG A 613 -38.39 -24.30 30.35
CA ARG A 613 -38.94 -24.71 31.66
C ARG A 613 -38.40 -23.87 32.81
N HIS A 614 -37.49 -22.95 32.51
CA HIS A 614 -36.83 -22.10 33.49
C HIS A 614 -37.21 -20.64 33.27
N GLU A 615 -37.28 -19.89 34.36
CA GLU A 615 -37.47 -18.44 34.37
C GLU A 615 -36.43 -17.80 35.27
N LEU A 616 -35.87 -16.67 34.82
CA LEU A 616 -34.87 -15.91 35.55
C LEU A 616 -35.38 -14.51 35.82
N GLU A 617 -35.11 -14.03 37.03
CA GLU A 617 -35.38 -12.67 37.48
C GLU A 617 -34.16 -12.15 38.25
N ILE A 618 -33.71 -10.93 37.94
CA ILE A 618 -32.62 -10.26 38.65
C ILE A 618 -33.17 -8.98 39.25
N GLU A 619 -32.81 -8.72 40.50
CA GLU A 619 -32.90 -7.41 41.13
C GLU A 619 -31.48 -6.96 41.47
N ALA A 620 -31.03 -5.81 40.96
CA ALA A 620 -29.66 -5.37 41.16
C ALA A 620 -29.54 -3.84 41.22
N THR A 621 -28.59 -3.37 42.02
CA THR A 621 -28.20 -1.96 42.12
C THR A 621 -26.68 -1.81 42.09
N VAL A 622 -26.20 -0.69 41.54
CA VAL A 622 -24.81 -0.25 41.68
C VAL A 622 -24.80 0.98 42.57
N LYS A 623 -24.12 0.90 43.72
CA LYS A 623 -24.02 2.00 44.68
C LYS A 623 -22.70 1.94 45.43
N ASP A 624 -22.05 3.09 45.62
CA ASP A 624 -20.83 3.22 46.42
C ASP A 624 -19.75 2.17 46.04
N ASP A 625 -19.46 2.03 44.73
CA ASP A 625 -18.51 1.05 44.15
C ASP A 625 -18.94 -0.43 44.28
N VAL A 626 -20.15 -0.72 44.76
CA VAL A 626 -20.64 -2.09 44.94
C VAL A 626 -21.77 -2.38 43.95
N VAL A 627 -21.64 -3.47 43.19
CA VAL A 627 -22.74 -4.11 42.49
C VAL A 627 -23.30 -5.23 43.36
N SER A 628 -24.58 -5.15 43.71
CA SER A 628 -25.22 -6.14 44.59
C SER A 628 -26.68 -6.36 44.22
N GLY A 629 -27.20 -7.52 44.62
CA GLY A 629 -28.55 -7.92 44.27
C GLY A 629 -28.86 -9.38 44.54
N THR A 630 -29.97 -9.82 43.94
CA THR A 630 -30.51 -11.17 44.05
C THR A 630 -30.91 -11.68 42.67
N LEU A 631 -30.46 -12.90 42.35
CA LEU A 631 -30.88 -13.66 41.17
C LEU A 631 -31.82 -14.78 41.63
N ARG A 632 -33.02 -14.82 41.05
CA ARG A 632 -34.00 -15.91 41.25
C ARG A 632 -34.08 -16.74 39.99
N VAL A 633 -33.91 -18.05 40.16
CA VAL A 633 -34.07 -19.06 39.11
C VAL A 633 -35.25 -19.95 39.48
N ARG A 634 -36.28 -19.99 38.64
CA ARG A 634 -37.41 -20.91 38.77
C ARG A 634 -37.30 -21.99 37.71
N GLY A 635 -37.57 -23.24 38.05
CA GLY A 635 -37.60 -24.35 37.11
C GLY A 635 -37.08 -25.66 37.69
N PRO A 636 -37.28 -26.78 36.97
CA PRO A 636 -36.95 -28.10 37.49
C PRO A 636 -35.44 -28.28 37.65
N ARG A 637 -35.05 -29.01 38.70
CA ARG A 637 -33.66 -29.38 38.93
C ARG A 637 -33.09 -30.18 37.76
N VAL A 638 -31.91 -29.75 37.29
CA VAL A 638 -31.07 -30.47 36.32
C VAL A 638 -29.72 -30.72 36.98
N ALA A 639 -29.32 -31.98 37.12
CA ALA A 639 -28.19 -32.38 37.98
C ALA A 639 -26.85 -31.79 37.54
N SER A 640 -26.64 -31.66 36.23
CA SER A 640 -25.47 -31.07 35.59
C SER A 640 -25.63 -29.57 35.33
N ALA A 641 -26.73 -28.94 35.75
CA ALA A 641 -26.93 -27.53 35.48
C ALA A 641 -26.24 -26.63 36.49
N ARG A 642 -25.70 -25.53 35.99
CA ARG A 642 -25.11 -24.43 36.76
C ARG A 642 -25.74 -23.11 36.38
N VAL A 643 -25.77 -22.20 37.35
CA VAL A 643 -26.25 -20.83 37.23
C VAL A 643 -25.04 -19.91 37.17
N HIS A 644 -24.98 -19.07 36.15
CA HIS A 644 -23.93 -18.07 35.97
C HIS A 644 -24.54 -16.67 36.02
N LEU A 645 -23.77 -15.72 36.53
CA LEU A 645 -24.11 -14.29 36.55
C LEU A 645 -22.84 -13.50 36.24
N HIS A 646 -22.79 -12.90 35.06
CA HIS A 646 -21.65 -12.14 34.57
C HIS A 646 -21.93 -10.64 34.63
N LEU A 647 -20.93 -9.88 35.06
CA LEU A 647 -20.86 -8.45 34.83
C LEU A 647 -20.25 -8.21 33.46
N VAL A 648 -20.95 -7.41 32.66
CA VAL A 648 -20.51 -6.99 31.33
C VAL A 648 -20.54 -5.46 31.22
N GLU A 649 -19.63 -4.88 30.44
CA GLU A 649 -19.60 -3.44 30.17
C GLU A 649 -20.27 -3.13 28.84
N LYS A 650 -21.27 -2.24 28.83
CA LYS A 650 -22.07 -1.85 27.66
C LYS A 650 -21.25 -1.21 26.55
N GLY A 651 -20.20 -0.49 26.90
CA GLY A 651 -19.30 0.16 25.94
C GLY A 651 -17.90 0.35 26.55
N LEU A 652 -16.88 -0.12 25.84
CA LEU A 652 -15.48 -0.02 26.25
C LEU A 652 -14.63 0.53 25.10
N LEU A 653 -13.95 1.66 25.33
CA LEU A 653 -13.07 2.27 24.34
C LEU A 653 -11.75 1.51 24.28
N PHE A 654 -11.54 0.77 23.19
CA PHE A 654 -10.26 0.16 22.89
C PHE A 654 -10.13 0.01 21.37
N PRO A 655 -9.28 0.82 20.72
CA PRO A 655 -9.07 0.70 19.29
C PRO A 655 -8.13 -0.45 18.96
N GLY A 656 -8.64 -1.43 18.22
CA GLY A 656 -7.89 -2.59 17.77
C GLY A 656 -7.52 -2.59 16.28
N LYS A 657 -6.85 -3.66 15.83
CA LYS A 657 -6.57 -3.89 14.40
C LYS A 657 -7.84 -4.24 13.61
N ASN A 658 -8.88 -4.70 14.29
CA ASN A 658 -10.20 -4.97 13.71
C ASN A 658 -11.00 -3.69 13.38
N GLN A 659 -10.45 -2.49 13.64
CA GLN A 659 -11.08 -1.19 13.37
C GLN A 659 -12.31 -0.86 14.24
N ILE A 660 -12.71 -1.77 15.14
CA ILE A 660 -13.68 -1.47 16.17
C ILE A 660 -13.01 -0.56 17.20
N VAL A 661 -13.70 0.51 17.57
CA VAL A 661 -13.21 1.50 18.54
C VAL A 661 -13.93 1.34 19.88
N ILE A 662 -15.21 0.96 19.85
CA ILE A 662 -16.04 0.78 21.03
C ILE A 662 -16.56 -0.65 21.02
N HIS A 663 -16.08 -1.45 21.95
CA HIS A 663 -16.50 -2.84 22.13
C HIS A 663 -17.72 -2.90 23.04
N ARG A 664 -18.68 -3.77 22.73
CA ARG A 664 -19.99 -3.80 23.39
C ARG A 664 -20.11 -5.02 24.27
N MET A 665 -20.84 -4.89 25.38
CA MET A 665 -21.22 -6.04 26.21
C MET A 665 -20.03 -6.93 26.63
N VAL A 666 -18.87 -6.31 26.85
CA VAL A 666 -17.60 -7.01 27.11
C VAL A 666 -17.68 -7.70 28.47
N ALA A 667 -17.44 -9.01 28.52
CA ALA A 667 -17.44 -9.77 29.77
C ALA A 667 -16.27 -9.41 30.67
N ARG A 668 -16.55 -8.99 31.92
CA ARG A 668 -15.52 -8.51 32.85
C ARG A 668 -15.29 -9.46 34.01
N ALA A 669 -16.36 -9.98 34.62
CA ALA A 669 -16.24 -10.88 35.76
C ALA A 669 -17.48 -11.76 35.97
N ALA A 670 -17.28 -12.89 36.63
CA ALA A 670 -18.36 -13.63 37.28
C ALA A 670 -18.67 -13.00 38.65
N LEU A 671 -19.95 -12.93 38.99
CA LEU A 671 -20.44 -12.38 40.27
C LEU A 671 -20.83 -13.46 41.29
N ILE A 672 -20.88 -14.73 40.88
CA ILE A 672 -21.25 -15.89 41.70
C ILE A 672 -20.33 -17.09 41.39
N GLY A 673 -20.27 -18.07 42.31
CA GLY A 673 -19.62 -19.36 42.05
C GLY A 673 -18.11 -19.33 41.77
N ASN A 674 -17.42 -18.22 42.06
CA ASN A 674 -15.98 -18.04 41.82
C ASN A 674 -15.53 -18.29 40.36
N GLY A 675 -16.39 -18.05 39.36
CA GLY A 675 -16.07 -18.26 37.93
C GLY A 675 -16.88 -19.39 37.32
N ASP A 676 -16.77 -20.59 37.89
CA ASP A 676 -17.39 -21.80 37.36
C ASP A 676 -18.93 -21.81 37.45
N GLY A 677 -19.55 -20.85 38.15
CA GLY A 677 -21.00 -20.78 38.40
C GLY A 677 -21.46 -21.51 39.68
N GLU A 678 -22.74 -21.36 40.02
CA GLU A 678 -23.36 -22.00 41.18
C GLU A 678 -24.18 -23.22 40.74
N PRO A 679 -24.08 -24.39 41.41
CA PRO A 679 -24.91 -25.56 41.07
C PRO A 679 -26.42 -25.24 41.12
N HIS A 680 -27.18 -25.69 40.11
CA HIS A 680 -28.63 -25.50 40.09
C HIS A 680 -29.31 -26.46 41.08
N ARG A 681 -29.73 -25.92 42.22
CA ARG A 681 -30.32 -26.64 43.34
C ARG A 681 -31.57 -25.90 43.83
N PRO A 682 -32.67 -25.98 43.06
CA PRO A 682 -33.91 -25.39 43.49
C PRO A 682 -34.48 -26.13 44.72
N ASP A 683 -35.29 -25.41 45.49
CA ASP A 683 -36.01 -25.92 46.64
C ASP A 683 -37.24 -26.75 46.24
N ALA A 684 -38.10 -27.05 47.22
CA ALA A 684 -39.31 -27.84 47.00
C ALA A 684 -40.36 -27.13 46.13
N GLU A 685 -40.24 -25.82 45.91
CA GLU A 685 -41.09 -25.01 45.04
C GLU A 685 -40.46 -24.77 43.66
N ASP A 686 -39.40 -25.52 43.32
CA ASP A 686 -38.60 -25.34 42.11
C ASP A 686 -37.95 -23.94 42.00
N VAL A 687 -37.63 -23.31 43.14
CA VAL A 687 -37.00 -21.98 43.20
C VAL A 687 -35.60 -22.04 43.79
N GLN A 688 -34.65 -21.34 43.18
CA GLN A 688 -33.32 -21.09 43.75
C GLN A 688 -33.06 -19.58 43.79
N GLU A 689 -32.75 -19.07 44.98
CA GLU A 689 -32.37 -17.67 45.19
C GLU A 689 -30.87 -17.58 45.48
N ILE A 690 -30.18 -16.68 44.78
CA ILE A 690 -28.73 -16.48 44.88
C ILE A 690 -28.47 -14.99 45.11
N SER A 691 -27.91 -14.65 46.28
CA SER A 691 -27.47 -13.28 46.57
C SER A 691 -26.04 -13.07 46.08
N PHE A 692 -25.75 -11.89 45.57
CA PHE A 692 -24.40 -11.51 45.12
C PHE A 692 -24.06 -10.08 45.55
N SER A 693 -22.78 -9.84 45.79
CA SER A 693 -22.24 -8.52 46.13
C SER A 693 -20.75 -8.48 45.81
N ARG A 694 -20.34 -7.62 44.88
CA ARG A 694 -18.94 -7.42 44.49
C ARG A 694 -18.59 -5.95 44.37
N ARG A 695 -17.34 -5.59 44.70
CA ARG A 695 -16.80 -4.25 44.45
C ARG A 695 -16.28 -4.13 43.01
N LEU A 696 -16.62 -3.05 42.31
CA LEU A 696 -16.14 -2.79 40.95
C LEU A 696 -14.63 -2.53 40.95
N SER A 697 -14.13 -1.77 41.93
CA SER A 697 -12.70 -1.64 42.21
C SER A 697 -12.00 -2.99 42.38
N GLY A 698 -12.62 -3.93 43.10
CA GLY A 698 -12.09 -5.28 43.29
C GLY A 698 -11.97 -6.05 41.98
N ILE A 699 -13.00 -5.95 41.12
CA ILE A 699 -12.97 -6.54 39.79
C ILE A 699 -11.89 -5.88 38.92
N THR A 700 -11.70 -4.57 39.03
CA THR A 700 -10.64 -3.84 38.31
C THR A 700 -9.25 -4.42 38.66
N HIS A 701 -8.96 -4.63 39.95
CA HIS A 701 -7.70 -5.23 40.38
C HIS A 701 -7.52 -6.67 39.87
N GLU A 702 -8.59 -7.46 39.81
CA GLU A 702 -8.55 -8.82 39.25
C GLU A 702 -8.23 -8.81 37.75
N LEU A 703 -8.80 -7.86 37.01
CA LEU A 703 -8.51 -7.66 35.60
C LEU A 703 -7.06 -7.23 35.38
N ASP A 704 -6.57 -6.25 36.14
CA ASP A 704 -5.17 -5.79 36.05
C ASP A 704 -4.20 -6.96 36.30
N ALA A 705 -4.39 -7.71 37.40
CA ALA A 705 -3.57 -8.87 37.72
C ALA A 705 -3.62 -9.95 36.62
N HIS A 706 -4.80 -10.20 36.04
CA HIS A 706 -4.93 -11.15 34.94
C HIS A 706 -4.19 -10.68 33.68
N LEU A 707 -4.26 -9.39 33.35
CA LEU A 707 -3.57 -8.85 32.18
C LEU A 707 -2.05 -8.92 32.35
N GLU A 708 -1.51 -8.70 33.56
CA GLU A 708 -0.08 -8.91 33.85
C GLU A 708 0.33 -10.37 33.60
N GLU A 709 -0.50 -11.35 34.00
CA GLU A 709 -0.26 -12.77 33.71
C GLU A 709 -0.28 -13.06 32.20
N VAL A 710 -1.22 -12.46 31.46
CA VAL A 710 -1.33 -12.61 30.00
C VAL A 710 -0.11 -12.02 29.29
N GLU A 711 0.34 -10.84 29.68
CA GLU A 711 1.56 -10.22 29.15
C GLU A 711 2.78 -11.08 29.41
N PHE A 712 2.94 -11.58 30.63
CA PHE A 712 4.02 -12.49 30.99
C PHE A 712 3.98 -13.78 30.16
N ALA A 713 2.80 -14.40 30.02
CA ALA A 713 2.63 -15.66 29.30
C ALA A 713 2.83 -15.52 27.78
N THR A 714 2.49 -14.38 27.20
CA THR A 714 2.53 -14.15 25.75
C THR A 714 3.76 -13.37 25.29
N GLY A 715 4.51 -12.76 26.21
CA GLY A 715 5.57 -11.81 25.88
C GLY A 715 5.06 -10.49 25.28
N SER A 716 3.76 -10.21 25.39
CA SER A 716 3.14 -8.97 24.92
C SER A 716 3.32 -7.85 25.93
N MET A 717 3.28 -6.60 25.47
CA MET A 717 3.11 -5.42 26.33
C MET A 717 1.94 -4.60 25.81
N PHE A 718 0.96 -4.33 26.67
CA PHE A 718 -0.22 -3.56 26.35
C PHE A 718 0.07 -2.07 26.53
N SER A 719 -0.31 -1.26 25.54
CA SER A 719 -0.16 0.19 25.58
C SER A 719 -1.22 0.89 26.45
N MET A 720 -2.29 0.18 26.82
CA MET A 720 -3.38 0.67 27.66
C MET A 720 -4.06 -0.46 28.44
N TYR A 721 -4.62 -0.12 29.59
CA TYR A 721 -5.36 -1.04 30.47
C TYR A 721 -6.75 -0.43 30.71
N PRO A 722 -7.72 -0.67 29.82
CA PRO A 722 -9.08 -0.22 30.01
C PRO A 722 -9.79 -1.17 31.00
N THR A 723 -9.25 -1.32 32.21
CA THR A 723 -9.72 -2.26 33.25
C THR A 723 -10.70 -1.64 34.22
N ARG A 724 -10.63 -0.33 34.42
CA ARG A 724 -11.55 0.42 35.26
C ARG A 724 -12.98 0.34 34.70
N ILE A 725 -13.91 -0.13 35.53
CA ILE A 725 -15.33 -0.25 35.20
C ILE A 725 -16.06 1.07 35.48
N ASP A 726 -16.78 1.61 34.48
CA ASP A 726 -17.72 2.71 34.68
C ASP A 726 -19.05 2.17 35.24
N PRO A 727 -19.47 2.59 36.46
CA PRO A 727 -20.73 2.16 37.07
C PRO A 727 -21.96 2.28 36.16
N ARG A 728 -21.99 3.28 35.28
CA ARG A 728 -23.12 3.57 34.38
C ARG A 728 -23.13 2.68 33.15
N GLN A 729 -21.99 2.06 32.85
CA GLN A 729 -21.82 1.11 31.75
C GLN A 729 -21.99 -0.34 32.19
N VAL A 730 -22.26 -0.60 33.48
CA VAL A 730 -22.52 -1.96 33.97
C VAL A 730 -23.84 -2.50 33.42
N SER A 731 -23.82 -3.74 32.94
CA SER A 731 -24.99 -4.58 32.71
C SER A 731 -24.71 -5.98 33.29
N LEU A 732 -25.76 -6.72 33.60
CA LEU A 732 -25.69 -8.05 34.18
C LEU A 732 -26.32 -9.07 33.24
N VAL A 733 -25.63 -10.16 32.96
CA VAL A 733 -26.17 -11.28 32.19
C VAL A 733 -26.14 -12.54 33.03
N ALA A 734 -27.31 -13.12 33.29
CA ALA A 734 -27.43 -14.41 33.97
C ALA A 734 -27.98 -15.48 33.05
N PHE A 735 -27.55 -16.70 33.27
CA PHE A 735 -28.03 -17.86 32.52
C PHE A 735 -27.89 -19.15 33.30
N VAL A 736 -28.72 -20.13 32.95
CA VAL A 736 -28.63 -21.51 33.46
C VAL A 736 -28.11 -22.38 32.34
N GLN A 737 -26.96 -23.01 32.54
CA GLN A 737 -26.31 -23.89 31.57
C GLN A 737 -26.34 -25.33 32.07
N ASP A 738 -26.78 -26.27 31.24
CA ASP A 738 -26.53 -27.69 31.44
C ASP A 738 -25.10 -28.03 31.01
N GLU A 739 -24.19 -28.26 31.96
CA GLU A 739 -22.77 -28.53 31.66
C GLU A 739 -22.55 -29.82 30.86
N ALA A 740 -23.50 -30.77 30.91
CA ALA A 740 -23.37 -32.02 30.18
C ALA A 740 -23.57 -31.84 28.67
N SER A 741 -24.47 -30.94 28.27
CA SER A 741 -24.81 -30.67 26.87
C SER A 741 -24.22 -29.36 26.33
N GLY A 742 -23.85 -28.45 27.23
CA GLY A 742 -23.51 -27.06 26.92
C GLY A 742 -24.74 -26.17 26.68
N GLU A 743 -25.96 -26.71 26.69
CA GLU A 743 -27.19 -25.94 26.42
C GLU A 743 -27.46 -24.89 27.50
N ILE A 744 -27.77 -23.67 27.07
CA ILE A 744 -28.31 -22.63 27.93
C ILE A 744 -29.83 -22.78 28.02
N LEU A 745 -30.33 -23.23 29.16
CA LEU A 745 -31.74 -23.52 29.40
C LEU A 745 -32.61 -22.26 29.46
N GLN A 746 -32.05 -21.16 29.98
CA GLN A 746 -32.68 -19.83 30.03
C GLN A 746 -31.60 -18.77 30.30
N ALA A 747 -31.84 -17.53 29.85
CA ALA A 747 -30.99 -16.38 30.12
C ALA A 747 -31.80 -15.13 30.50
N ILE A 748 -31.14 -14.10 31.02
CA ILE A 748 -31.70 -12.76 31.21
C ILE A 748 -30.56 -11.74 31.19
N GLN A 749 -30.84 -10.55 30.68
CA GLN A 749 -29.99 -9.39 30.83
C GLN A 749 -30.72 -8.28 31.59
N LEU A 750 -30.02 -7.59 32.50
CA LEU A 750 -30.53 -6.47 33.27
C LEU A 750 -29.48 -5.37 33.40
N ASP A 751 -29.90 -4.12 33.21
CA ASP A 751 -29.10 -2.97 33.65
C ASP A 751 -29.44 -2.67 35.11
N PRO A 752 -28.47 -2.77 36.04
CA PRO A 752 -28.73 -2.51 37.44
C PRO A 752 -29.11 -1.03 37.65
N ARG A 753 -29.93 -0.75 38.66
CA ARG A 753 -30.29 0.64 38.98
C ARG A 753 -29.06 1.40 39.48
N TYR A 754 -28.84 2.58 38.93
CA TYR A 754 -27.79 3.51 39.35
C TYR A 754 -28.45 4.79 39.92
N PRO A 755 -28.27 5.12 41.21
CA PRO A 755 -29.00 6.20 41.88
C PRO A 755 -28.83 7.60 41.27
N ASP A 756 -27.73 7.86 40.55
CA ASP A 756 -27.48 9.18 39.96
C ASP A 756 -28.20 9.41 38.61
N ASP A 757 -28.93 8.41 38.09
CA ASP A 757 -29.72 8.54 36.84
C ASP A 757 -30.87 9.56 36.97
N GLU A 758 -31.25 9.99 38.18
CA GLU A 758 -32.30 11.01 38.38
C GLU A 758 -31.83 12.46 38.13
N LEU A 759 -30.52 12.72 38.03
CA LEU A 759 -29.98 14.09 37.87
C LEU A 759 -29.77 14.53 36.40
N ASP A 760 -29.62 13.59 35.46
CA ASP A 760 -29.19 13.90 34.09
C ASP A 760 -30.35 14.25 33.12
N ALA A 761 -31.60 13.98 33.51
CA ALA A 761 -32.78 14.40 32.73
C ALA A 761 -32.91 15.93 32.60
N SER A 762 -32.24 16.69 33.47
CA SER A 762 -32.25 18.17 33.45
C SER A 762 -31.29 18.79 32.43
N LEU A 763 -30.32 18.03 31.90
CA LEU A 763 -29.37 18.51 30.88
C LEU A 763 -29.82 18.22 29.44
N LEU A 764 -30.91 17.48 29.26
CA LEU A 764 -31.48 17.13 27.96
C LEU A 764 -32.55 18.12 27.45
N ASP A 765 -32.96 19.12 28.25
CA ASP A 765 -34.07 20.02 27.92
C ASP A 765 -33.65 21.43 27.41
N GLU A 766 -32.35 21.72 27.28
CA GLU A 766 -31.84 23.01 26.75
C GLU A 766 -31.31 22.94 25.30
N GLY A 767 -31.86 22.05 24.48
CA GLY A 767 -31.48 21.89 23.06
C GLY A 767 -32.46 22.49 22.03
N GLY A 768 -33.50 23.21 22.48
CA GLY A 768 -34.50 23.82 21.62
C GLY A 768 -34.30 25.32 21.44
N ARG A 769 -33.28 25.75 20.68
CA ARG A 769 -33.24 27.01 19.90
C ARG A 769 -32.01 27.15 19.02
#